data_AF-A0A5B1CL05-F1
#
_entry.id   AF-A0A5B1CL05-F1
#
_cell.length_a   1.000
_cell.length_b   1.000
_cell.length_c   1.000
_cell.angle_alpha   90.00
_cell.angle_beta   90.00
_cell.angle_gamma   90.00
#
_symmetry.space_group_name_H-M   'P 1'
#
loop_
_entity.id
_entity.type
_entity.pdbx_description
1 polymer ?
#
loop_
_entity_poly.entity_id
_entity_poly.type
_entity_poly.pdbx_seq_one_letter_code
_entity_poly.pdbx_strand_id
1 'polypeptide(L)'
;MNVIRRYRIQPERGDSSVQVAIATELPLGTELPVGTELPLGTELPVGTELPLGPEGRQPPAGCASTRMAAPYIHSLARFRGYAAKPSQRMGEIQRRHPGICIPGRGLPSRRDYSQPFRSPCFRWRTPPAPSFLPSRTEDTGPEDTGPEDTGPEDTGPEDTGLSSYLILRIVGTINGLTKLAKSFGNSTNQKSWRLSLPSVPSLLVPTVLRNCSEITSQFSRSWARQGSVHQQLYPTEPWRAQLRESSQNTVLSRTFSLAQRAFLLAIFAICLITQTAFAEQVFQLRNGMVLRGSKAEIASLKEGFGAAAANQVNVRPIWLIDDGLRRQYIHGKSMVIAPPVQQPNLAQSIEIWQPKPLGGKLVAGLGNILAISPFNEFGRRELRMSGPKGPVHVIQGIREINPRYARLIALKPAQGQPTLLWDMRVATSSLPSSSLNQVFANRIDRTDLNGRLEVVRFYIAAGRFSDAKDALKETIRDFPEEESLEKQLIGLTQRQASQLLDEAELRAEAGQYQLAKGILKNFPTDDVGRITRLKVQDAIADLNQKEQDCKDLVVQLRKQVKQLPDGQAAKIASIVDEIEKELSADTLVRLSDYTRLKDAETIAIEDRVALAISGWLLGSGSGVQNLAIAASLGQVRDLVAEYLSCVDAARRESILVALKNLEGALPEYVDRMLPLLKPTLPWPDESKSEEIEGYFRVETERARYLVQLPPEYNPLRSYPCVVALHAAGGDPKDQIDWWSGIYNSESKARLGHAARNGFVVVAPLWSRDTQRTYEYTPAEHERVLVAMRDAMRRCSIDSDRIFIAGHGEGATAAWDIALAHPDLWAGMISISANPDKTIHHYEPNARFVPMYLLMGELDGNVDAGASAILDDYMSFHHDALVIMYRGRGREFFYDEIPRLFEWMKTKQHQRRPMPQEFEVNTMRRGDQFFWWLELGELKPGVDINPILWDQASRIRSGTVAGSIGTGNQVRVSKAPSDRIRLGLRPMKGIIDMSQQIVVRYGTRPSYHDFDGDLKTMLEDARRRADRKRAFWMQIDLP
;
A
#
# COMPACT_ATOMS: atom_id res chain seq x y z
N MET A 1 61.32 -25.45 -2.36
CA MET A 1 62.51 -25.68 -3.21
C MET A 1 62.05 -26.10 -4.61
N ASN A 2 62.68 -25.54 -5.64
CA ASN A 2 63.16 -26.19 -6.87
C ASN A 2 62.80 -27.67 -7.14
N VAL A 3 62.44 -28.11 -8.36
CA VAL A 3 62.14 -27.37 -9.63
C VAL A 3 60.77 -27.85 -10.20
N ILE A 4 60.44 -28.23 -11.44
CA ILE A 4 61.14 -28.47 -12.75
C ILE A 4 60.33 -27.78 -13.89
N ARG A 5 60.68 -28.00 -15.16
CA ARG A 5 60.05 -27.42 -16.37
C ARG A 5 59.87 -28.53 -17.44
N ARG A 6 59.05 -28.29 -18.49
CA ARG A 6 59.52 -27.99 -19.87
C ARG A 6 58.41 -28.11 -20.96
N TYR A 7 58.11 -26.99 -21.63
CA TYR A 7 57.93 -26.77 -23.11
C TYR A 7 56.94 -27.68 -23.94
N ARG A 8 56.49 -27.33 -25.17
CA ARG A 8 57.01 -26.37 -26.17
C ARG A 8 55.97 -25.85 -27.21
N ILE A 9 55.82 -24.52 -27.28
CA ILE A 9 55.72 -23.58 -28.46
C ILE A 9 54.68 -23.80 -29.61
N GLN A 10 54.12 -22.65 -30.00
CA GLN A 10 53.19 -22.22 -31.09
C GLN A 10 53.75 -22.37 -32.54
N PRO A 11 53.01 -22.08 -33.65
CA PRO A 11 52.84 -20.68 -34.12
C PRO A 11 51.59 -20.32 -34.98
N GLU A 12 51.36 -18.99 -35.17
CA GLU A 12 50.73 -18.31 -36.34
C GLU A 12 49.23 -18.58 -36.72
N ARG A 13 48.43 -17.67 -37.32
CA ARG A 13 48.44 -16.20 -37.58
C ARG A 13 47.01 -15.78 -38.01
N GLY A 14 46.59 -14.50 -37.92
CA GLY A 14 45.45 -13.99 -38.73
C GLY A 14 44.43 -13.04 -38.07
N ASP A 15 44.55 -11.77 -38.44
CA ASP A 15 43.75 -10.55 -38.20
C ASP A 15 42.24 -10.51 -37.87
N SER A 16 41.91 -9.41 -37.14
CA SER A 16 40.73 -8.53 -37.20
C SER A 16 39.30 -9.09 -37.47
N SER A 17 38.47 -9.11 -36.43
CA SER A 17 37.41 -8.08 -36.22
C SER A 17 36.52 -8.43 -35.02
N VAL A 18 36.54 -7.61 -33.97
CA VAL A 18 35.59 -7.72 -32.84
C VAL A 18 34.34 -6.91 -33.19
N GLN A 19 33.36 -7.55 -33.83
CA GLN A 19 32.02 -6.98 -33.89
C GLN A 19 31.40 -7.01 -32.49
N VAL A 20 31.08 -5.84 -31.95
CA VAL A 20 30.27 -5.73 -30.72
C VAL A 20 28.85 -6.16 -31.07
N ALA A 21 28.35 -7.21 -30.42
CA ALA A 21 27.02 -7.77 -30.67
C ALA A 21 25.90 -6.88 -30.10
N ILE A 22 25.64 -5.74 -30.76
CA ILE A 22 24.52 -4.84 -30.45
C ILE A 22 23.26 -5.34 -31.15
N ALA A 23 22.70 -6.43 -30.66
CA ALA A 23 21.37 -6.93 -31.05
C ALA A 23 20.77 -7.79 -29.93
N THR A 24 19.89 -7.22 -29.12
CA THR A 24 19.02 -7.98 -28.21
C THR A 24 17.62 -7.98 -28.81
N GLU A 25 17.36 -8.93 -29.70
CA GLU A 25 16.03 -9.16 -30.23
C GLU A 25 15.13 -9.72 -29.12
N LEU A 26 14.23 -8.88 -28.61
CA LEU A 26 13.16 -9.32 -27.71
C LEU A 26 12.16 -10.15 -28.54
N PRO A 27 11.88 -11.42 -28.17
CA PRO A 27 10.98 -12.27 -28.95
C PRO A 27 9.52 -11.81 -28.82
N LEU A 28 9.08 -10.98 -29.78
CA LEU A 28 7.70 -10.55 -29.96
C LEU A 28 6.83 -11.72 -30.45
N GLY A 29 6.54 -12.66 -29.54
CA GLY A 29 5.73 -13.85 -29.79
C GLY A 29 5.11 -14.48 -28.54
N THR A 30 5.70 -14.24 -27.36
CA THR A 30 5.11 -14.50 -26.04
C THR A 30 4.93 -13.19 -25.27
N GLU A 31 4.07 -13.17 -24.26
CA GLU A 31 3.74 -11.93 -23.54
C GLU A 31 4.96 -11.32 -22.83
N LEU A 32 5.23 -10.03 -23.09
CA LEU A 32 5.62 -9.15 -21.99
C LEU A 32 4.43 -9.16 -21.01
N PRO A 33 4.60 -9.60 -19.74
CA PRO A 33 3.48 -9.99 -18.89
C PRO A 33 2.63 -8.80 -18.43
N VAL A 34 1.70 -8.42 -19.30
CA VAL A 34 0.55 -7.55 -19.02
C VAL A 34 -0.65 -8.42 -18.62
N GLY A 35 -0.70 -9.68 -19.06
CA GLY A 35 -1.52 -10.73 -18.45
C GLY A 35 -0.89 -11.25 -17.14
N THR A 36 -1.74 -11.63 -16.18
CA THR A 36 -1.31 -12.26 -14.92
C THR A 36 -1.11 -13.76 -15.10
N GLU A 37 -0.27 -14.17 -16.06
CA GLU A 37 0.06 -15.57 -16.36
C GLU A 37 1.12 -16.14 -15.38
N LEU A 38 0.76 -16.19 -14.10
CA LEU A 38 1.18 -17.28 -13.23
C LEU A 38 -0.01 -18.23 -13.06
N PRO A 39 0.16 -19.56 -13.21
CA PRO A 39 -0.90 -20.48 -12.83
C PRO A 39 -1.21 -20.29 -11.34
N LEU A 40 -2.50 -20.16 -11.00
CA LEU A 40 -2.97 -20.18 -9.60
C LEU A 40 -2.85 -21.59 -9.02
N GLY A 41 -1.61 -22.00 -8.76
CA GLY A 41 -1.20 -23.20 -8.04
C GLY A 41 -0.16 -22.80 -7.00
N THR A 42 -0.34 -23.27 -5.76
CA THR A 42 0.56 -22.97 -4.65
C THR A 42 1.81 -23.85 -4.70
N GLU A 43 2.78 -23.48 -5.54
CA GLU A 43 4.14 -24.01 -5.52
C GLU A 43 5.13 -23.01 -4.92
N LEU A 44 4.81 -22.55 -3.69
CA LEU A 44 5.84 -22.27 -2.70
C LEU A 44 6.19 -23.61 -2.03
N PRO A 45 7.47 -24.04 -2.00
CA PRO A 45 7.82 -25.41 -1.63
C PRO A 45 7.70 -25.67 -0.12
N VAL A 46 6.52 -26.10 0.32
CA VAL A 46 6.27 -26.51 1.72
C VAL A 46 6.88 -27.89 2.00
N GLY A 47 8.19 -27.90 2.27
CA GLY A 47 8.86 -28.87 3.15
C GLY A 47 8.84 -30.36 2.77
N THR A 48 9.93 -30.80 2.13
CA THR A 48 10.49 -32.17 2.21
C THR A 48 9.55 -33.36 1.92
N GLU A 49 9.59 -33.86 0.68
CA GLU A 49 9.35 -35.29 0.41
C GLU A 49 10.67 -36.02 0.18
N LEU A 50 10.87 -37.14 0.89
CA LEU A 50 11.98 -38.07 0.64
C LEU A 50 11.57 -39.03 -0.49
N PRO A 51 12.40 -39.22 -1.54
CA PRO A 51 12.03 -40.07 -2.66
C PRO A 51 12.02 -41.56 -2.27
N LEU A 52 10.91 -42.24 -2.54
CA LEU A 52 10.79 -43.69 -2.50
C LEU A 52 10.38 -44.21 -3.89
N GLY A 53 11.34 -44.83 -4.58
CA GLY A 53 11.18 -45.48 -5.88
C GLY A 53 12.18 -46.64 -6.02
N PRO A 54 11.87 -47.74 -6.74
CA PRO A 54 12.40 -49.06 -6.38
C PRO A 54 13.60 -49.58 -7.20
N GLU A 55 14.31 -50.53 -6.57
CA GLU A 55 15.14 -51.64 -7.11
C GLU A 55 16.23 -51.38 -8.18
N GLY A 56 17.47 -51.82 -7.89
CA GLY A 56 18.46 -52.02 -8.95
C GLY A 56 19.95 -52.22 -8.59
N ARG A 57 20.31 -53.38 -8.01
CA ARG A 57 21.68 -54.00 -7.94
C ARG A 57 22.62 -53.66 -6.75
N GLN A 58 23.21 -54.73 -6.22
CA GLN A 58 24.38 -54.84 -5.29
C GLN A 58 25.70 -54.95 -6.13
N PRO A 59 26.93 -55.24 -5.59
CA PRO A 59 27.41 -55.54 -4.21
C PRO A 59 28.70 -54.73 -3.84
N PRO A 60 29.62 -55.11 -2.91
CA PRO A 60 29.65 -56.17 -1.89
C PRO A 60 29.96 -55.69 -0.43
N ALA A 61 30.15 -56.63 0.51
CA ALA A 61 30.11 -56.46 1.97
C ALA A 61 31.48 -56.30 2.69
N GLY A 62 31.43 -55.94 3.99
CA GLY A 62 32.57 -56.03 4.94
C GLY A 62 32.19 -55.75 6.42
N CYS A 63 32.19 -56.82 7.26
CA CYS A 63 32.15 -56.93 8.74
C CYS A 63 31.87 -55.68 9.63
N ALA A 64 30.83 -55.64 10.49
CA ALA A 64 30.62 -56.36 11.79
C ALA A 64 31.46 -55.77 12.97
N SER A 65 31.06 -55.73 14.26
CA SER A 65 30.05 -56.46 15.09
C SER A 65 29.90 -55.76 16.49
N THR A 66 28.89 -55.87 17.38
CA THR A 66 27.50 -56.45 17.42
C THR A 66 26.77 -56.11 18.76
N ARG A 67 25.57 -55.47 18.74
CA ARG A 67 24.52 -55.38 19.82
C ARG A 67 24.88 -54.60 21.11
N MET A 68 23.99 -54.19 22.03
CA MET A 68 22.59 -54.53 22.46
C MET A 68 21.80 -53.25 22.82
N ALA A 69 20.47 -53.17 23.09
CA ALA A 69 19.27 -54.02 22.91
C ALA A 69 17.98 -53.12 23.02
N ALA A 70 16.82 -53.61 23.52
CA ALA A 70 15.54 -52.87 23.64
C ALA A 70 14.74 -53.26 24.91
N PRO A 71 13.62 -52.56 25.22
CA PRO A 71 12.38 -53.30 25.55
C PRO A 71 11.09 -52.71 24.92
N TYR A 72 9.99 -53.47 25.05
CA TYR A 72 8.62 -53.21 24.56
C TYR A 72 7.63 -53.78 25.59
N ILE A 73 6.39 -53.25 25.73
CA ILE A 73 5.11 -54.00 25.97
C ILE A 73 3.91 -53.06 26.27
N HIS A 74 2.70 -53.56 26.00
CA HIS A 74 1.38 -52.88 26.03
C HIS A 74 0.78 -52.63 27.44
N SER A 75 -0.23 -51.75 27.49
CA SER A 75 -1.58 -52.17 27.94
C SER A 75 -2.69 -51.35 27.24
N LEU A 76 -3.95 -51.79 27.35
CA LEU A 76 -5.10 -51.29 26.59
C LEU A 76 -6.36 -51.29 27.48
N ALA A 77 -7.05 -50.15 27.64
CA ALA A 77 -8.40 -50.12 28.22
C ALA A 77 -9.22 -48.91 27.72
N ARG A 78 -10.50 -49.16 27.44
CA ARG A 78 -11.49 -48.20 26.92
C ARG A 78 -12.05 -47.33 28.05
N PHE A 79 -12.61 -46.15 27.73
CA PHE A 79 -14.03 -45.90 28.02
C PHE A 79 -14.66 -44.87 27.05
N ARG A 80 -15.98 -44.71 27.14
CA ARG A 80 -16.84 -43.92 26.23
C ARG A 80 -16.79 -42.43 26.55
N GLY A 81 -16.94 -41.57 25.54
CA GLY A 81 -17.19 -40.13 25.72
C GLY A 81 -18.68 -39.77 25.64
N TYR A 82 -18.99 -38.49 25.91
CA TYR A 82 -20.22 -37.79 25.51
C TYR A 82 -19.91 -36.29 25.34
N ALA A 83 -20.76 -35.57 24.59
CA ALA A 83 -20.58 -34.15 24.28
C ALA A 83 -21.56 -33.25 25.08
N ALA A 84 -21.19 -31.99 25.32
CA ALA A 84 -22.09 -30.98 25.88
C ALA A 84 -21.81 -29.56 25.35
N LYS A 85 -22.91 -28.87 25.00
CA LYS A 85 -23.12 -27.42 24.87
C LYS A 85 -24.54 -27.16 25.41
N PRO A 86 -24.94 -25.91 25.65
CA PRO A 86 -24.34 -24.88 26.50
C PRO A 86 -25.28 -24.57 27.69
N SER A 87 -24.88 -23.70 28.63
CA SER A 87 -25.73 -23.31 29.78
C SER A 87 -26.57 -22.05 29.53
N GLN A 88 -27.81 -22.04 30.03
CA GLN A 88 -28.57 -20.81 30.29
C GLN A 88 -29.43 -20.91 31.57
N ARG A 89 -29.35 -19.84 32.35
CA ARG A 89 -30.39 -19.23 33.21
C ARG A 89 -30.92 -19.93 34.49
N MET A 90 -30.77 -19.15 35.57
CA MET A 90 -31.77 -18.80 36.61
C MET A 90 -31.92 -19.68 37.87
N GLY A 91 -31.92 -18.97 39.01
CA GLY A 91 -32.43 -19.40 40.32
C GLY A 91 -31.43 -20.09 41.26
N GLU A 92 -31.37 -19.83 42.57
CA GLU A 92 -31.58 -18.58 43.34
C GLU A 92 -31.12 -18.80 44.81
N ILE A 93 -30.81 -17.71 45.52
CA ILE A 93 -31.03 -17.52 46.98
C ILE A 93 -30.16 -18.29 48.04
N GLN A 94 -29.57 -17.46 48.93
CA GLN A 94 -29.20 -17.64 50.36
C GLN A 94 -27.78 -18.05 50.85
N ARG A 95 -27.07 -17.02 51.38
CA ARG A 95 -26.44 -16.86 52.73
C ARG A 95 -25.63 -18.05 53.30
N ARG A 96 -24.39 -17.88 53.84
CA ARG A 96 -23.97 -16.97 54.93
C ARG A 96 -22.44 -16.73 55.00
N HIS A 97 -22.01 -15.57 55.53
CA HIS A 97 -20.72 -15.31 56.22
C HIS A 97 -20.89 -15.55 57.75
N PRO A 98 -19.88 -15.41 58.67
CA PRO A 98 -18.43 -15.09 58.56
C PRO A 98 -17.55 -16.24 59.15
N GLY A 99 -16.24 -16.17 59.51
CA GLY A 99 -15.15 -15.19 59.34
C GLY A 99 -13.90 -15.48 60.23
N ILE A 100 -12.75 -14.86 59.88
CA ILE A 100 -11.62 -14.35 60.71
C ILE A 100 -11.03 -15.21 61.88
N CYS A 101 -9.72 -15.55 61.84
CA CYS A 101 -8.72 -15.39 62.94
C CYS A 101 -7.25 -15.77 62.56
N ILE A 102 -6.26 -15.27 63.33
CA ILE A 102 -4.78 -15.09 63.05
C ILE A 102 -4.02 -15.04 64.43
N PRO A 103 -2.67 -15.24 64.66
CA PRO A 103 -1.49 -15.68 63.85
C PRO A 103 -0.66 -16.87 64.48
N GLY A 104 0.62 -17.10 64.08
CA GLY A 104 1.64 -17.85 64.86
C GLY A 104 3.04 -18.02 64.20
N ARG A 105 4.16 -18.02 64.95
CA ARG A 105 5.57 -18.17 64.49
C ARG A 105 6.38 -19.18 65.33
N GLY A 106 7.49 -19.73 64.80
CA GLY A 106 8.55 -20.44 65.58
C GLY A 106 9.82 -20.81 64.80
N LEU A 107 11.00 -20.70 65.43
CA LEU A 107 12.38 -21.06 64.98
C LEU A 107 13.18 -21.54 66.21
N PRO A 108 14.15 -22.50 66.14
CA PRO A 108 15.55 -22.30 65.66
C PRO A 108 16.14 -23.53 64.86
N SER A 109 17.27 -23.54 64.11
CA SER A 109 18.69 -23.13 64.32
C SER A 109 19.49 -24.05 65.27
N ARG A 110 20.76 -24.50 65.04
CA ARG A 110 21.81 -24.26 64.00
C ARG A 110 22.99 -25.28 64.16
N ARG A 111 23.98 -25.32 63.23
CA ARG A 111 25.35 -25.95 63.26
C ARG A 111 25.48 -27.40 62.73
N ASP A 112 26.64 -27.97 62.34
CA ASP A 112 28.00 -27.61 61.79
C ASP A 112 28.77 -28.99 61.61
N TYR A 113 29.90 -29.28 60.92
CA TYR A 113 30.83 -28.67 59.93
C TYR A 113 31.69 -29.83 59.29
N SER A 114 32.10 -29.81 58.01
CA SER A 114 33.36 -30.45 57.48
C SER A 114 33.56 -30.34 55.93
N GLN A 115 34.81 -30.49 55.48
CA GLN A 115 35.34 -30.40 54.09
C GLN A 115 36.72 -31.18 54.05
N PRO A 116 37.59 -31.22 52.99
CA PRO A 116 37.72 -30.38 51.77
C PRO A 116 38.14 -31.11 50.44
N PHE A 117 38.52 -30.32 49.41
CA PHE A 117 39.45 -30.61 48.28
C PHE A 117 38.97 -31.46 47.06
N ARG A 118 39.42 -31.19 45.80
CA ARG A 118 40.24 -30.09 45.22
C ARG A 118 39.93 -29.90 43.71
N SER A 119 40.12 -28.68 43.18
CA SER A 119 40.02 -28.31 41.74
C SER A 119 41.31 -28.58 40.93
N PRO A 120 41.35 -28.20 39.64
CA PRO A 120 42.16 -27.01 39.31
C PRO A 120 41.48 -26.02 38.33
N CYS A 121 42.08 -24.83 38.19
CA CYS A 121 41.68 -23.71 37.32
C CYS A 121 42.92 -23.14 36.59
N PHE A 122 42.75 -22.10 35.75
CA PHE A 122 43.60 -20.87 35.56
C PHE A 122 43.07 -20.14 34.29
N ARG A 123 42.52 -18.91 34.31
CA ARG A 123 43.08 -17.54 34.54
C ARG A 123 43.63 -16.86 33.28
N TRP A 124 43.57 -15.52 33.08
CA TRP A 124 42.72 -14.37 33.51
C TRP A 124 43.48 -13.05 33.17
N ARG A 125 42.83 -11.90 32.89
CA ARG A 125 43.32 -10.54 33.29
C ARG A 125 42.37 -9.37 32.92
N THR A 126 42.11 -8.50 33.90
CA THR A 126 41.71 -7.07 33.80
C THR A 126 42.21 -6.35 35.08
N PRO A 127 42.44 -5.02 35.04
CA PRO A 127 42.10 -4.13 36.18
C PRO A 127 41.78 -2.65 35.73
N PRO A 128 41.60 -1.65 36.62
CA PRO A 128 40.54 -1.54 37.64
C PRO A 128 39.91 -0.11 37.70
N ALA A 129 39.07 0.16 38.71
CA ALA A 129 38.64 1.51 39.13
C ALA A 129 38.72 1.67 40.67
N PRO A 130 38.85 2.90 41.24
CA PRO A 130 38.99 3.11 42.69
C PRO A 130 37.89 3.96 43.36
N SER A 131 37.66 3.73 44.66
CA SER A 131 36.90 4.62 45.58
C SER A 131 37.34 4.37 47.04
N PHE A 132 37.43 5.39 47.89
CA PHE A 132 37.99 5.29 49.26
C PHE A 132 37.27 6.17 50.31
N LEU A 133 37.38 5.77 51.59
CA LEU A 133 36.88 6.36 52.86
C LEU A 133 37.66 5.69 54.03
N PRO A 134 37.55 6.06 55.33
CA PRO A 134 37.09 7.30 56.00
C PRO A 134 38.06 7.81 57.11
N SER A 135 37.66 8.81 57.92
CA SER A 135 38.18 9.06 59.30
C SER A 135 37.11 9.72 60.22
N ARG A 136 37.39 9.95 61.52
CA ARG A 136 36.39 10.04 62.62
C ARG A 136 36.90 10.81 63.87
N THR A 137 36.02 11.55 64.57
CA THR A 137 35.97 11.74 66.06
C THR A 137 34.63 12.38 66.52
N GLU A 138 34.36 12.32 67.84
CA GLU A 138 33.19 12.80 68.62
C GLU A 138 33.12 14.38 68.74
N ASP A 139 32.17 15.07 69.42
CA ASP A 139 31.34 14.74 70.61
C ASP A 139 30.12 15.69 70.89
N THR A 140 29.31 15.33 71.90
CA THR A 140 28.29 16.05 72.73
C THR A 140 26.88 16.48 72.21
N GLY A 141 25.89 16.31 73.12
CA GLY A 141 24.56 16.94 73.21
C GLY A 141 24.33 17.45 74.66
N PRO A 142 23.11 17.53 75.27
CA PRO A 142 21.76 17.12 74.82
C PRO A 142 20.61 18.14 75.15
N GLU A 143 19.34 17.67 75.21
CA GLU A 143 18.19 18.17 76.04
C GLU A 143 17.49 19.53 75.71
N ASP A 144 16.16 19.76 75.90
CA ASP A 144 15.02 18.88 76.25
C ASP A 144 13.59 19.47 75.94
N THR A 145 12.55 18.62 76.06
CA THR A 145 11.11 18.90 76.42
C THR A 145 10.08 19.63 75.50
N GLY A 146 8.85 19.08 75.51
CA GLY A 146 7.54 19.78 75.37
C GLY A 146 6.75 19.61 76.69
N PRO A 147 5.40 19.41 76.75
CA PRO A 147 4.33 19.42 75.72
C PRO A 147 3.02 20.16 76.18
N GLU A 148 1.86 19.88 75.53
CA GLU A 148 0.48 19.86 76.13
C GLU A 148 -0.21 21.18 76.61
N ASP A 149 -1.55 21.36 76.70
CA ASP A 149 -2.75 20.54 76.40
C ASP A 149 -4.04 21.41 76.18
N THR A 150 -5.21 20.77 75.97
CA THR A 150 -6.63 21.14 76.26
C THR A 150 -7.62 21.52 75.12
N GLY A 151 -8.78 20.84 75.12
CA GLY A 151 -10.08 21.24 74.53
C GLY A 151 -11.06 21.77 75.62
N PRO A 152 -12.42 21.67 75.51
CA PRO A 152 -13.20 20.63 74.81
C PRO A 152 -14.55 21.03 74.13
N GLU A 153 -15.18 20.02 73.49
CA GLU A 153 -16.63 19.68 73.36
C GLU A 153 -17.73 20.63 72.79
N ASP A 154 -18.23 20.22 71.59
CA ASP A 154 -19.63 19.92 71.18
C ASP A 154 -20.84 20.82 71.46
N THR A 155 -21.54 21.19 70.36
CA THR A 155 -22.86 20.62 70.01
C THR A 155 -23.26 20.93 68.54
N GLY A 156 -23.81 19.95 67.81
CA GLY A 156 -24.25 20.07 66.39
C GLY A 156 -25.78 20.11 66.20
N PRO A 157 -26.36 19.69 65.04
CA PRO A 157 -25.72 19.05 63.88
C PRO A 157 -26.20 19.57 62.48
N GLU A 158 -26.07 18.73 61.45
CA GLU A 158 -26.64 18.75 60.08
C GLU A 158 -25.72 19.18 58.89
N ASP A 159 -25.30 18.13 58.15
CA ASP A 159 -25.10 17.99 56.69
C ASP A 159 -24.02 18.78 55.92
N THR A 160 -22.81 18.20 55.98
CA THR A 160 -22.00 17.70 54.84
C THR A 160 -22.08 18.35 53.45
N GLY A 161 -20.91 18.58 52.83
CA GLY A 161 -20.79 18.99 51.42
C GLY A 161 -19.94 18.07 50.54
N LEU A 162 -19.62 18.58 49.34
CA LEU A 162 -18.60 18.11 48.37
C LEU A 162 -18.78 16.75 47.67
N SER A 163 -19.28 16.83 46.43
CA SER A 163 -18.81 16.12 45.22
C SER A 163 -18.65 14.58 45.24
N SER A 164 -19.44 13.89 44.40
CA SER A 164 -18.99 13.42 43.06
C SER A 164 -20.02 12.51 42.33
N TYR A 165 -19.94 12.47 40.99
CA TYR A 165 -20.49 11.47 40.04
C TYR A 165 -22.02 11.37 39.75
N LEU A 166 -22.27 11.14 38.44
CA LEU A 166 -23.18 10.15 37.80
C LEU A 166 -24.42 10.61 36.98
N ILE A 167 -24.59 9.94 35.83
CA ILE A 167 -25.80 9.76 34.96
C ILE A 167 -26.20 10.85 33.93
N LEU A 168 -26.49 10.39 32.70
CA LEU A 168 -27.12 11.12 31.58
C LEU A 168 -28.65 10.92 31.57
N ARG A 169 -29.43 11.84 30.96
CA ARG A 169 -30.20 11.58 29.70
C ARG A 169 -31.13 12.73 29.23
N ILE A 170 -30.99 13.07 27.93
CA ILE A 170 -32.03 13.39 26.91
C ILE A 170 -33.07 14.50 27.19
N VAL A 171 -33.08 15.57 26.35
CA VAL A 171 -34.14 15.92 25.36
C VAL A 171 -33.74 17.23 24.62
N GLY A 172 -33.78 17.21 23.28
CA GLY A 172 -33.65 18.38 22.39
C GLY A 172 -33.65 17.91 20.93
N THR A 173 -34.24 18.58 19.93
CA THR A 173 -34.83 19.94 19.89
C THR A 173 -36.15 19.93 19.07
N ILE A 174 -37.01 20.93 19.27
CA ILE A 174 -38.36 21.02 18.67
C ILE A 174 -38.36 21.67 17.26
N ASN A 175 -39.35 21.31 16.44
CA ASN A 175 -39.62 21.86 15.10
C ASN A 175 -40.03 23.34 15.07
N GLY A 176 -39.74 24.02 13.95
CA GLY A 176 -40.75 24.90 13.32
C GLY A 176 -40.31 26.27 12.79
N LEU A 177 -40.83 26.59 11.58
CA LEU A 177 -41.07 27.93 11.00
C LEU A 177 -39.82 28.84 10.79
N THR A 178 -39.36 29.17 9.57
CA THR A 178 -40.00 29.75 8.36
C THR A 178 -40.34 31.26 8.47
N LYS A 179 -39.85 32.05 7.49
CA LYS A 179 -39.83 33.53 7.40
C LYS A 179 -38.79 34.14 8.36
N LEU A 180 -37.97 35.12 7.97
CA LEU A 180 -38.28 36.30 7.15
C LEU A 180 -37.11 36.72 6.23
N ALA A 181 -37.43 37.13 5.01
CA ALA A 181 -36.51 37.87 4.13
C ALA A 181 -37.29 39.01 3.45
N LYS A 182 -36.87 40.27 3.69
CA LYS A 182 -37.22 41.46 2.88
C LYS A 182 -36.49 42.71 3.39
N SER A 183 -36.23 43.63 2.45
CA SER A 183 -35.33 44.80 2.56
C SER A 183 -33.85 44.41 2.71
N PHE A 184 -32.87 45.09 2.10
CA PHE A 184 -32.93 46.29 1.25
C PHE A 184 -32.54 46.03 -0.22
N GLY A 185 -32.87 46.99 -1.07
CA GLY A 185 -32.33 47.12 -2.44
C GLY A 185 -31.93 48.58 -2.71
N ASN A 186 -31.36 48.83 -3.90
CA ASN A 186 -30.63 50.07 -4.30
C ASN A 186 -29.26 50.18 -3.58
N SER A 187 -28.19 50.68 -4.18
CA SER A 187 -28.10 51.71 -5.25
C SER A 187 -27.01 51.44 -6.32
N THR A 188 -26.87 52.37 -7.26
CA THR A 188 -25.99 52.31 -8.45
C THR A 188 -24.73 53.19 -8.37
N ASN A 189 -23.81 52.96 -9.32
CA ASN A 189 -22.84 53.89 -9.93
C ASN A 189 -21.48 54.25 -9.26
N GLN A 190 -20.43 53.77 -9.96
CA GLN A 190 -19.30 54.54 -10.55
C GLN A 190 -18.10 55.07 -9.72
N LYS A 191 -16.96 55.12 -10.45
CA LYS A 191 -15.63 55.73 -10.20
C LYS A 191 -14.65 54.84 -9.39
N SER A 192 -13.56 54.24 -9.91
CA SER A 192 -12.60 54.45 -11.04
C SER A 192 -11.36 55.30 -10.72
N TRP A 193 -10.16 54.76 -10.99
CA TRP A 193 -8.84 55.33 -11.41
C TRP A 193 -7.78 54.23 -11.06
N ARG A 194 -7.18 53.50 -12.02
CA ARG A 194 -5.95 53.80 -12.81
C ARG A 194 -4.66 53.87 -11.94
N LEU A 195 -3.48 53.37 -12.35
CA LEU A 195 -3.01 52.65 -13.57
C LEU A 195 -2.59 51.19 -13.20
N SER A 196 -1.75 50.37 -13.88
CA SER A 196 -0.83 50.50 -15.03
C SER A 196 -0.60 49.16 -15.79
N LEU A 197 0.21 49.19 -16.86
CA LEU A 197 0.72 48.05 -17.66
C LEU A 197 2.11 48.41 -18.24
N PRO A 198 2.89 47.42 -18.73
CA PRO A 198 3.27 47.49 -20.15
C PRO A 198 3.30 46.14 -20.92
N SER A 199 2.85 46.21 -22.19
CA SER A 199 3.22 45.48 -23.43
C SER A 199 3.76 44.02 -23.43
N VAL A 200 3.27 43.03 -24.21
CA VAL A 200 2.80 42.96 -25.63
C VAL A 200 3.98 43.00 -26.63
N PRO A 201 4.19 41.96 -27.49
CA PRO A 201 3.43 41.85 -28.75
C PRO A 201 2.87 40.46 -29.13
N SER A 202 1.84 40.53 -29.98
CA SER A 202 1.07 39.46 -30.63
C SER A 202 1.18 39.56 -32.16
N LEU A 203 0.75 38.55 -32.93
CA LEU A 203 0.27 38.54 -34.34
C LEU A 203 -0.09 37.06 -34.66
N LEU A 204 -1.12 36.63 -35.42
CA LEU A 204 -2.14 37.26 -36.27
C LEU A 204 -3.51 36.55 -36.16
N VAL A 205 -4.60 37.32 -36.21
CA VAL A 205 -6.02 36.91 -36.42
C VAL A 205 -6.69 38.11 -37.12
N PRO A 206 -7.35 37.98 -38.29
CA PRO A 206 -8.82 37.90 -38.27
C PRO A 206 -9.53 37.28 -39.49
N THR A 207 -10.75 36.73 -39.29
CA THR A 207 -11.93 37.16 -40.09
C THR A 207 -13.27 36.83 -39.43
N VAL A 208 -14.20 37.79 -39.54
CA VAL A 208 -15.67 37.69 -39.41
C VAL A 208 -16.26 37.11 -38.10
N LEU A 209 -16.53 38.00 -37.15
CA LEU A 209 -17.84 38.01 -36.48
C LEU A 209 -18.87 38.63 -37.45
N ARG A 210 -19.91 37.87 -37.83
CA ARG A 210 -21.17 38.37 -38.38
C ARG A 210 -22.34 37.51 -37.89
N ASN A 211 -23.45 38.18 -37.63
CA ASN A 211 -24.82 37.65 -37.52
C ASN A 211 -25.06 36.55 -36.47
N CYS A 212 -25.37 36.97 -35.24
CA CYS A 212 -26.22 36.19 -34.35
C CYS A 212 -27.70 36.31 -34.77
N SER A 213 -28.10 35.59 -35.82
CA SER A 213 -29.50 35.40 -36.24
C SER A 213 -29.54 34.29 -37.29
N GLU A 214 -30.51 33.36 -37.18
CA GLU A 214 -30.49 32.06 -37.87
C GLU A 214 -29.38 31.16 -37.29
N ILE A 215 -29.62 29.92 -36.84
CA ILE A 215 -30.74 29.00 -37.06
C ILE A 215 -31.39 28.65 -35.71
N THR A 216 -32.53 29.27 -35.38
CA THR A 216 -33.37 28.85 -34.23
C THR A 216 -34.85 29.19 -34.43
N SER A 217 -35.33 29.18 -35.68
CA SER A 217 -36.67 29.63 -36.03
C SER A 217 -37.27 28.93 -37.26
N GLN A 218 -37.61 27.64 -37.15
CA GLN A 218 -38.55 27.02 -38.10
C GLN A 218 -39.63 26.12 -37.46
N PHE A 219 -39.75 26.09 -36.13
CA PHE A 219 -40.86 25.43 -35.41
C PHE A 219 -41.48 26.32 -34.32
N SER A 220 -41.97 27.50 -34.72
CA SER A 220 -43.04 28.23 -34.01
C SER A 220 -43.44 29.53 -34.73
N ARG A 221 -44.56 29.53 -35.46
CA ARG A 221 -45.39 30.73 -35.77
C ARG A 221 -46.71 30.36 -36.48
N SER A 222 -47.71 29.99 -35.69
CA SER A 222 -49.12 30.30 -35.97
C SER A 222 -49.86 30.33 -34.62
N TRP A 223 -49.71 31.44 -33.89
CA TRP A 223 -50.69 32.52 -33.81
C TRP A 223 -52.02 32.11 -33.17
N ALA A 224 -52.18 32.52 -31.91
CA ALA A 224 -53.49 32.59 -31.27
C ALA A 224 -54.30 33.79 -31.80
N ARG A 225 -55.62 33.69 -31.74
CA ARG A 225 -56.53 34.85 -31.60
C ARG A 225 -57.63 34.50 -30.60
N GLN A 226 -57.94 35.49 -29.75
CA GLN A 226 -59.27 35.90 -29.24
C GLN A 226 -60.28 34.77 -28.87
N GLY A 227 -60.88 34.76 -27.68
CA GLY A 227 -60.87 35.73 -26.58
C GLY A 227 -61.64 35.22 -25.36
N SER A 228 -61.86 36.08 -24.35
CA SER A 228 -62.53 35.72 -23.09
C SER A 228 -64.06 35.76 -23.19
N VAL A 229 -64.78 34.90 -22.42
CA VAL A 229 -65.85 35.26 -21.45
C VAL A 229 -66.77 34.06 -21.09
N HIS A 230 -66.91 33.81 -19.79
CA HIS A 230 -67.99 33.16 -18.98
C HIS A 230 -68.84 31.92 -19.38
N GLN A 231 -69.01 31.07 -18.35
CA GLN A 231 -70.25 30.41 -17.84
C GLN A 231 -70.84 29.11 -18.47
N GLN A 232 -70.64 28.02 -17.70
CA GLN A 232 -71.67 27.29 -16.93
C GLN A 232 -72.56 26.21 -17.62
N LEU A 233 -73.01 25.25 -16.79
CA LEU A 233 -74.10 24.25 -16.97
C LEU A 233 -73.82 22.91 -17.70
N TYR A 234 -73.81 21.83 -16.90
CA TYR A 234 -74.39 20.49 -17.17
C TYR A 234 -75.93 20.60 -17.42
N PRO A 235 -76.71 19.57 -17.89
CA PRO A 235 -76.57 18.12 -17.60
C PRO A 235 -77.11 17.10 -18.66
N THR A 236 -77.35 15.85 -18.22
CA THR A 236 -78.33 14.82 -18.68
C THR A 236 -77.86 13.54 -19.42
N GLU A 237 -78.23 12.39 -18.84
CA GLU A 237 -78.45 11.06 -19.47
C GLU A 237 -79.98 10.90 -19.75
N PRO A 238 -80.64 9.70 -19.83
CA PRO A 238 -80.23 8.28 -20.02
C PRO A 238 -81.10 7.43 -21.01
N TRP A 239 -80.79 6.12 -21.18
CA TRP A 239 -81.72 4.94 -21.02
C TRP A 239 -81.55 3.70 -21.97
N ARG A 240 -81.37 2.51 -21.35
CA ARG A 240 -81.98 1.16 -21.56
C ARG A 240 -82.16 0.42 -22.93
N ALA A 241 -81.43 -0.72 -23.05
CA ALA A 241 -81.91 -2.13 -22.98
C ALA A 241 -82.55 -2.92 -24.18
N GLN A 242 -82.59 -4.27 -24.00
CA GLN A 242 -83.30 -5.37 -24.74
C GLN A 242 -82.69 -5.91 -26.08
N LEU A 243 -82.88 -7.17 -26.53
CA LEU A 243 -82.94 -8.54 -25.90
C LEU A 243 -83.00 -9.66 -27.01
N ARG A 244 -82.61 -10.92 -26.70
CA ARG A 244 -82.91 -12.21 -27.43
C ARG A 244 -82.31 -12.39 -28.86
N GLU A 245 -82.17 -13.58 -29.49
CA GLU A 245 -82.10 -15.03 -29.12
C GLU A 245 -81.53 -15.87 -30.30
N SER A 246 -80.97 -17.07 -30.06
CA SER A 246 -80.72 -18.19 -31.02
C SER A 246 -79.75 -17.97 -32.22
N SER A 247 -79.14 -18.95 -32.91
CA SER A 247 -78.76 -20.35 -32.57
C SER A 247 -77.75 -20.95 -33.58
N GLN A 248 -76.84 -21.82 -33.08
CA GLN A 248 -76.14 -22.92 -33.77
C GLN A 248 -75.13 -22.70 -34.95
N ASN A 249 -73.97 -23.37 -34.77
CA ASN A 249 -73.21 -24.19 -35.74
C ASN A 249 -72.19 -23.60 -36.77
N THR A 250 -70.93 -23.98 -36.50
CA THR A 250 -69.89 -24.54 -37.40
C THR A 250 -68.78 -23.71 -38.08
N VAL A 251 -67.59 -24.35 -38.06
CA VAL A 251 -66.37 -24.22 -38.89
C VAL A 251 -65.39 -23.06 -38.61
N LEU A 252 -64.15 -23.51 -38.35
CA LEU A 252 -62.90 -22.80 -38.13
C LEU A 252 -62.52 -21.79 -39.22
N SER A 253 -62.08 -20.60 -38.80
CA SER A 253 -60.97 -19.89 -39.46
C SER A 253 -60.11 -19.15 -38.42
N ARG A 254 -58.78 -19.32 -38.47
CA ARG A 254 -57.83 -18.68 -37.53
C ARG A 254 -57.22 -17.41 -38.12
N THR A 255 -58.01 -16.36 -38.26
CA THR A 255 -57.52 -15.02 -38.64
C THR A 255 -57.17 -14.20 -37.41
N PHE A 256 -55.96 -14.36 -36.88
CA PHE A 256 -55.39 -13.39 -35.91
C PHE A 256 -55.34 -12.00 -36.53
N SER A 257 -55.95 -11.01 -35.87
CA SER A 257 -56.10 -9.68 -36.45
C SER A 257 -54.77 -8.93 -36.54
N LEU A 258 -54.67 -8.00 -37.50
CA LEU A 258 -53.51 -7.09 -37.60
C LEU A 258 -53.27 -6.31 -36.30
N ALA A 259 -54.33 -5.96 -35.58
CA ALA A 259 -54.22 -5.32 -34.26
C ALA A 259 -53.53 -6.22 -33.22
N GLN A 260 -53.84 -7.52 -33.17
CA GLN A 260 -53.16 -8.46 -32.27
C GLN A 260 -51.70 -8.67 -32.66
N ARG A 261 -51.38 -8.71 -33.97
CA ARG A 261 -49.99 -8.79 -34.44
C ARG A 261 -49.20 -7.52 -34.11
N ALA A 262 -49.79 -6.35 -34.29
CA ALA A 262 -49.19 -5.07 -33.93
C ALA A 262 -48.99 -4.94 -32.40
N PHE A 263 -49.95 -5.39 -31.59
CA PHE A 263 -49.84 -5.38 -30.13
C PHE A 263 -48.78 -6.36 -29.62
N LEU A 264 -48.68 -7.56 -30.21
CA LEU A 264 -47.61 -8.51 -29.91
C LEU A 264 -46.24 -7.99 -30.38
N LEU A 265 -46.13 -7.35 -31.54
CA LEU A 265 -44.90 -6.69 -31.99
C LEU A 265 -44.51 -5.51 -31.10
N ALA A 266 -45.48 -4.73 -30.61
CA ALA A 266 -45.23 -3.65 -29.66
C ALA A 266 -44.74 -4.20 -28.31
N ILE A 267 -45.35 -5.27 -27.78
CA ILE A 267 -44.85 -5.96 -26.57
C ILE A 267 -43.46 -6.55 -26.82
N PHE A 268 -43.20 -7.18 -27.95
CA PHE A 268 -41.90 -7.77 -28.27
C PHE A 268 -40.82 -6.68 -28.42
N ALA A 269 -41.13 -5.55 -29.06
CA ALA A 269 -40.25 -4.40 -29.17
C ALA A 269 -39.99 -3.75 -27.80
N ILE A 270 -41.01 -3.59 -26.96
CA ILE A 270 -40.85 -3.11 -25.58
C ILE A 270 -39.97 -4.08 -24.78
N CYS A 271 -40.17 -5.40 -24.91
CA CYS A 271 -39.33 -6.41 -24.27
C CYS A 271 -37.87 -6.39 -24.75
N LEU A 272 -37.60 -6.14 -26.04
CA LEU A 272 -36.24 -5.92 -26.55
C LEU A 272 -35.63 -4.61 -26.01
N ILE A 273 -36.42 -3.53 -25.91
CA ILE A 273 -35.97 -2.23 -25.37
C ILE A 273 -35.76 -2.31 -23.84
N THR A 274 -36.44 -3.22 -23.13
CA THR A 274 -36.20 -3.52 -21.72
C THR A 274 -35.08 -4.55 -21.49
N GLN A 275 -34.09 -4.67 -22.39
CA GLN A 275 -32.75 -5.00 -21.93
C GLN A 275 -32.20 -3.82 -21.11
N THR A 276 -32.62 -3.75 -19.84
CA THR A 276 -32.04 -2.82 -18.87
C THR A 276 -30.60 -3.27 -18.57
N ALA A 277 -29.66 -2.81 -19.40
CA ALA A 277 -28.24 -2.87 -19.07
C ALA A 277 -28.07 -2.22 -17.70
N PHE A 278 -27.74 -3.03 -16.67
CA PHE A 278 -27.59 -2.55 -15.30
C PHE A 278 -26.57 -1.41 -15.31
N ALA A 279 -27.01 -0.20 -14.95
CA ALA A 279 -26.10 0.93 -14.84
C ALA A 279 -25.16 0.68 -13.66
N GLU A 280 -23.87 0.51 -13.94
CA GLU A 280 -22.85 0.51 -12.91
C GLU A 280 -22.54 1.94 -12.53
N GLN A 281 -22.32 2.17 -11.24
CA GLN A 281 -21.91 3.46 -10.72
C GLN A 281 -20.39 3.55 -10.66
N VAL A 282 -19.85 4.70 -11.07
CA VAL A 282 -18.42 5.04 -10.98
C VAL A 282 -18.23 6.01 -9.82
N PHE A 283 -17.31 5.66 -8.92
CA PHE A 283 -17.00 6.38 -7.68
C PHE A 283 -15.57 6.90 -7.75
N GLN A 284 -15.42 8.22 -7.70
CA GLN A 284 -14.10 8.87 -7.58
C GLN A 284 -13.80 9.11 -6.10
N LEU A 285 -12.75 8.46 -5.59
CA LEU A 285 -12.38 8.56 -4.19
C LEU A 285 -11.47 9.75 -3.91
N ARG A 286 -11.52 10.25 -2.67
CA ARG A 286 -10.67 11.32 -2.14
C ARG A 286 -9.18 11.00 -2.28
N ASN A 287 -8.82 9.73 -2.12
CA ASN A 287 -7.46 9.24 -2.30
C ASN A 287 -7.06 8.97 -3.78
N GLY A 288 -7.92 9.31 -4.75
CA GLY A 288 -7.62 9.25 -6.18
C GLY A 288 -8.01 7.94 -6.86
N MET A 289 -8.35 6.89 -6.10
CA MET A 289 -8.84 5.63 -6.67
C MET A 289 -10.17 5.79 -7.39
N VAL A 290 -10.38 4.98 -8.44
CA VAL A 290 -11.70 4.82 -9.07
C VAL A 290 -12.25 3.44 -8.73
N LEU A 291 -13.44 3.42 -8.11
CA LEU A 291 -14.22 2.19 -7.93
C LEU A 291 -15.37 2.17 -8.93
N ARG A 292 -15.77 1.00 -9.41
CA ARG A 292 -16.93 0.82 -10.29
C ARG A 292 -17.71 -0.42 -9.87
N GLY A 293 -19.04 -0.33 -9.83
CA GLY A 293 -19.91 -1.45 -9.45
C GLY A 293 -21.32 -0.99 -9.06
N SER A 294 -22.06 -1.86 -8.37
CA SER A 294 -23.38 -1.54 -7.80
C SER A 294 -23.25 -1.15 -6.32
N LYS A 295 -23.98 -0.11 -5.87
CA LYS A 295 -23.94 0.36 -4.47
C LYS A 295 -25.06 -0.22 -3.61
N ALA A 296 -24.70 -0.71 -2.44
CA ALA A 296 -25.56 -0.82 -1.27
C ALA A 296 -25.05 0.09 -0.13
N GLU A 297 -25.92 0.44 0.81
CA GLU A 297 -25.56 1.17 2.03
C GLU A 297 -25.92 0.32 3.26
N ILE A 298 -24.94 0.14 4.17
CA ILE A 298 -25.02 -0.72 5.36
C ILE A 298 -24.56 0.04 6.62
N ALA A 299 -24.92 -0.44 7.81
CA ALA A 299 -24.51 0.19 9.07
C ALA A 299 -23.19 -0.35 9.64
N SER A 300 -22.84 -1.62 9.34
CA SER A 300 -21.66 -2.34 9.82
C SER A 300 -21.28 -3.43 8.81
N LEU A 301 -20.01 -3.86 8.75
CA LEU A 301 -19.57 -5.04 7.97
C LEU A 301 -20.11 -6.35 8.55
N LYS A 302 -20.48 -6.38 9.83
CA LYS A 302 -21.20 -7.51 10.46
C LYS A 302 -22.62 -7.66 9.87
N GLU A 303 -23.19 -6.57 9.37
CA GLU A 303 -24.46 -6.54 8.64
C GLU A 303 -24.25 -6.87 7.16
N GLY A 304 -24.12 -8.16 6.86
CA GLY A 304 -24.12 -8.66 5.47
C GLY A 304 -25.37 -8.26 4.69
N PHE A 305 -25.31 -8.33 3.36
CA PHE A 305 -26.24 -7.73 2.38
C PHE A 305 -27.76 -7.85 2.70
N GLY A 306 -28.20 -8.92 3.37
CA GLY A 306 -29.60 -9.10 3.78
C GLY A 306 -30.12 -8.08 4.82
N ALA A 307 -29.23 -7.47 5.62
CA ALA A 307 -29.59 -6.46 6.62
C ALA A 307 -30.08 -5.14 5.99
N ALA A 308 -29.68 -4.83 4.76
CA ALA A 308 -30.06 -3.59 4.08
C ALA A 308 -31.58 -3.42 3.90
N ALA A 309 -32.34 -4.52 3.92
CA ALA A 309 -33.81 -4.54 3.86
C ALA A 309 -34.51 -4.24 5.21
N ALA A 310 -33.78 -4.20 6.33
CA ALA A 310 -34.35 -3.83 7.63
C ALA A 310 -34.54 -2.31 7.70
N ASN A 311 -35.79 -1.86 7.86
CA ASN A 311 -36.18 -0.45 7.82
C ASN A 311 -35.93 0.27 9.17
N GLN A 312 -34.74 0.06 9.76
CA GLN A 312 -34.31 0.70 11.02
C GLN A 312 -33.63 2.04 10.78
N VAL A 313 -33.78 2.96 11.74
CA VAL A 313 -33.23 4.34 11.71
C VAL A 313 -31.75 4.39 12.11
N ASN A 314 -30.97 3.42 11.62
CA ASN A 314 -29.51 3.43 11.77
C ASN A 314 -28.92 4.34 10.69
N VAL A 315 -27.93 5.16 11.07
CA VAL A 315 -27.07 5.82 10.08
C VAL A 315 -26.35 4.71 9.31
N ARG A 316 -26.34 4.79 7.98
CA ARG A 316 -25.63 3.85 7.10
C ARG A 316 -24.43 4.55 6.47
N PRO A 317 -23.32 4.73 7.20
CA PRO A 317 -22.17 5.50 6.72
C PRO A 317 -21.31 4.71 5.71
N ILE A 318 -21.47 3.39 5.68
CA ILE A 318 -20.66 2.48 4.89
C ILE A 318 -21.31 2.26 3.53
N TRP A 319 -20.56 2.56 2.46
CA TRP A 319 -20.95 2.23 1.10
C TRP A 319 -20.26 0.93 0.70
N LEU A 320 -21.06 -0.08 0.36
CA LEU A 320 -20.63 -1.33 -0.22
C LEU A 320 -20.78 -1.22 -1.74
N ILE A 321 -19.67 -1.31 -2.46
CA ILE A 321 -19.60 -1.32 -3.93
C ILE A 321 -19.24 -2.73 -4.38
N ASP A 322 -20.23 -3.44 -4.93
CA ASP A 322 -20.09 -4.80 -5.46
C ASP A 322 -19.77 -4.70 -6.97
N ASP A 323 -18.54 -5.03 -7.35
CA ASP A 323 -18.09 -5.07 -8.75
C ASP A 323 -18.30 -6.46 -9.39
N GLY A 324 -18.96 -7.37 -8.69
CA GLY A 324 -19.22 -8.74 -9.12
C GLY A 324 -18.04 -9.71 -8.90
N LEU A 325 -16.80 -9.23 -8.76
CA LEU A 325 -15.59 -9.99 -8.38
C LEU A 325 -15.29 -9.82 -6.88
N ARG A 326 -15.39 -8.59 -6.40
CA ARG A 326 -15.09 -8.09 -5.05
C ARG A 326 -16.26 -7.30 -4.49
N ARG A 327 -16.38 -7.34 -3.16
CA ARG A 327 -17.11 -6.34 -2.38
C ARG A 327 -16.11 -5.33 -1.81
N GLN A 328 -16.29 -4.06 -2.14
CA GLN A 328 -15.41 -2.95 -1.78
C GLN A 328 -16.17 -2.07 -0.76
N TYR A 329 -15.68 -1.94 0.47
CA TYR A 329 -16.33 -1.16 1.53
C TYR A 329 -15.52 0.10 1.84
N ILE A 330 -16.21 1.25 1.91
CA ILE A 330 -15.66 2.56 2.22
C ILE A 330 -16.61 3.38 3.10
N HIS A 331 -16.09 4.32 3.88
CA HIS A 331 -16.91 5.34 4.55
C HIS A 331 -17.38 6.41 3.53
N GLY A 332 -18.61 6.28 3.04
CA GLY A 332 -19.09 6.98 1.84
C GLY A 332 -18.98 8.51 1.90
N LYS A 333 -19.27 9.13 3.06
CA LYS A 333 -19.25 10.60 3.24
C LYS A 333 -17.85 11.22 3.39
N SER A 334 -16.79 10.42 3.57
CA SER A 334 -15.40 10.94 3.67
C SER A 334 -14.56 10.51 2.47
N MET A 335 -14.82 9.30 1.97
CA MET A 335 -14.05 8.70 0.88
C MET A 335 -14.45 9.16 -0.51
N VAL A 336 -15.64 9.73 -0.75
CA VAL A 336 -16.12 10.06 -2.10
C VAL A 336 -16.18 11.58 -2.31
N ILE A 337 -15.55 12.06 -3.40
CA ILE A 337 -15.47 13.51 -3.71
C ILE A 337 -16.75 14.03 -4.37
N ALA A 338 -17.35 13.25 -5.27
CA ALA A 338 -18.44 13.67 -6.15
C ALA A 338 -19.57 12.61 -6.21
N PRO A 339 -20.82 13.01 -6.50
CA PRO A 339 -21.91 12.06 -6.71
C PRO A 339 -21.55 11.01 -7.78
N PRO A 340 -21.88 9.72 -7.57
CA PRO A 340 -21.47 8.66 -8.49
C PRO A 340 -22.11 8.81 -9.87
N VAL A 341 -21.30 8.65 -10.91
CA VAL A 341 -21.74 8.75 -12.30
C VAL A 341 -22.27 7.39 -12.76
N GLN A 342 -23.46 7.38 -13.37
CA GLN A 342 -24.03 6.19 -13.99
C GLN A 342 -23.33 5.89 -15.31
N GLN A 343 -22.83 4.66 -15.48
CA GLN A 343 -22.21 4.17 -16.70
C GLN A 343 -22.91 2.87 -17.16
N PRO A 344 -23.28 2.73 -18.45
CA PRO A 344 -23.84 1.49 -18.96
C PRO A 344 -22.87 0.32 -18.73
N ASN A 345 -23.34 -0.78 -18.15
CA ASN A 345 -22.55 -2.00 -18.10
C ASN A 345 -22.57 -2.71 -19.45
N LEU A 346 -21.51 -2.50 -20.23
CA LEU A 346 -21.30 -3.13 -21.55
C LEU A 346 -20.64 -4.52 -21.45
N ALA A 347 -20.43 -5.06 -20.24
CA ALA A 347 -19.82 -6.38 -20.04
C ALA A 347 -20.85 -7.50 -20.25
N GLN A 348 -20.87 -8.07 -21.45
CA GLN A 348 -21.64 -9.27 -21.76
C GLN A 348 -21.04 -10.50 -21.05
N SER A 349 -21.88 -11.28 -20.36
CA SER A 349 -21.51 -12.55 -19.72
C SER A 349 -21.77 -13.74 -20.66
N ILE A 350 -20.73 -14.53 -20.94
CA ILE A 350 -20.82 -15.79 -21.69
C ILE A 350 -21.15 -16.92 -20.70
N GLU A 351 -22.30 -17.59 -20.87
CA GLU A 351 -22.66 -18.76 -20.07
C GLU A 351 -22.09 -20.08 -20.62
N ILE A 352 -21.50 -20.87 -19.73
CA ILE A 352 -20.97 -22.22 -19.97
C ILE A 352 -21.87 -23.24 -19.27
N TRP A 353 -22.20 -24.34 -19.94
CA TRP A 353 -23.01 -25.40 -19.33
C TRP A 353 -22.20 -26.21 -18.30
N GLN A 354 -22.75 -26.37 -17.10
CA GLN A 354 -22.13 -27.15 -16.02
C GLN A 354 -23.17 -27.96 -15.23
N PRO A 355 -22.83 -29.18 -14.76
CA PRO A 355 -23.72 -30.01 -13.96
C PRO A 355 -23.85 -29.46 -12.53
N LYS A 356 -24.76 -28.50 -12.35
CA LYS A 356 -25.07 -27.88 -11.06
C LYS A 356 -25.60 -28.93 -10.05
N PRO A 357 -25.17 -28.88 -8.78
CA PRO A 357 -25.80 -29.67 -7.73
C PRO A 357 -27.24 -29.19 -7.47
N LEU A 358 -28.20 -30.13 -7.36
CA LEU A 358 -29.61 -29.82 -7.06
C LEU A 358 -29.86 -29.47 -5.57
N GLY A 359 -28.84 -29.65 -4.72
CA GLY A 359 -28.86 -29.39 -3.29
C GLY A 359 -27.53 -29.83 -2.67
N GLY A 360 -27.21 -29.31 -1.48
CA GLY A 360 -25.94 -29.56 -0.80
C GLY A 360 -25.78 -28.70 0.44
N LYS A 361 -24.61 -28.77 1.08
CA LYS A 361 -24.26 -27.89 2.20
C LYS A 361 -23.66 -26.59 1.67
N LEU A 362 -24.19 -25.44 2.10
CA LEU A 362 -23.59 -24.14 1.83
C LEU A 362 -22.24 -24.03 2.55
N VAL A 363 -21.21 -23.59 1.83
CA VAL A 363 -19.86 -23.40 2.38
C VAL A 363 -19.81 -22.07 3.13
N ALA A 364 -19.81 -22.13 4.46
CA ALA A 364 -19.71 -20.95 5.33
C ALA A 364 -18.27 -20.46 5.54
N GLY A 365 -17.27 -21.27 5.21
CA GLY A 365 -15.86 -20.92 5.35
C GLY A 365 -14.98 -21.96 4.64
N LEU A 366 -13.82 -21.52 4.13
CA LEU A 366 -12.87 -22.34 3.39
C LEU A 366 -11.57 -22.51 4.18
N GLY A 367 -11.13 -23.76 4.33
CA GLY A 367 -9.76 -24.05 4.76
C GLY A 367 -8.77 -23.93 3.59
N ASN A 368 -7.47 -23.90 3.92
CA ASN A 368 -6.40 -23.74 2.93
C ASN A 368 -6.55 -24.71 1.75
N ILE A 369 -6.34 -24.20 0.53
CA ILE A 369 -6.26 -25.02 -0.67
C ILE A 369 -4.90 -25.73 -0.68
N LEU A 370 -4.89 -27.03 -0.99
CA LEU A 370 -3.75 -27.94 -0.92
C LEU A 370 -3.26 -28.39 -2.30
N ALA A 371 -4.10 -28.28 -3.33
CA ALA A 371 -3.77 -28.52 -4.74
C ALA A 371 -4.90 -27.97 -5.63
N ILE A 372 -4.56 -27.53 -6.84
CA ILE A 372 -5.48 -27.03 -7.87
C ILE A 372 -5.00 -27.56 -9.23
N SER A 373 -5.87 -28.19 -10.02
CA SER A 373 -5.55 -28.52 -11.42
C SER A 373 -5.79 -27.32 -12.35
N PRO A 374 -5.14 -27.29 -13.53
CA PRO A 374 -5.60 -26.45 -14.64
C PRO A 374 -7.06 -26.71 -15.00
N PHE A 375 -7.69 -25.75 -15.68
CA PHE A 375 -9.00 -25.97 -16.30
C PHE A 375 -8.84 -26.75 -17.61
N ASN A 376 -9.73 -27.72 -17.83
CA ASN A 376 -9.86 -28.41 -19.12
C ASN A 376 -10.80 -27.68 -20.09
N GLU A 377 -10.94 -28.22 -21.30
CA GLU A 377 -11.84 -27.77 -22.37
C GLU A 377 -13.32 -27.59 -21.96
N PHE A 378 -13.80 -28.25 -20.91
CA PHE A 378 -15.16 -28.06 -20.38
C PHE A 378 -15.23 -26.96 -19.30
N GLY A 379 -14.14 -26.22 -19.09
CA GLY A 379 -14.00 -25.24 -18.02
C GLY A 379 -14.03 -25.86 -16.64
N ARG A 380 -13.55 -27.11 -16.47
CA ARG A 380 -13.57 -27.84 -15.19
C ARG A 380 -12.16 -28.08 -14.67
N ARG A 381 -12.01 -28.00 -13.35
CA ARG A 381 -10.77 -28.33 -12.61
C ARG A 381 -11.08 -29.08 -11.32
N GLU A 382 -10.08 -29.77 -10.79
CA GLU A 382 -10.12 -30.38 -9.46
C GLU A 382 -9.38 -29.51 -8.44
N LEU A 383 -9.90 -29.46 -7.21
CA LEU A 383 -9.23 -28.85 -6.06
C LEU A 383 -9.20 -29.84 -4.90
N ARG A 384 -8.10 -29.86 -4.17
CA ARG A 384 -7.98 -30.50 -2.85
C ARG A 384 -7.85 -29.40 -1.81
N MET A 385 -8.66 -29.41 -0.76
CA MET A 385 -8.66 -28.38 0.29
C MET A 385 -8.72 -29.01 1.69
N SER A 386 -8.20 -28.31 2.71
CA SER A 386 -8.30 -28.74 4.11
C SER A 386 -9.74 -28.58 4.62
N GLY A 387 -10.38 -29.69 5.00
CA GLY A 387 -11.71 -29.69 5.64
C GLY A 387 -11.68 -30.14 7.10
N PRO A 388 -12.79 -29.95 7.86
CA PRO A 388 -12.85 -30.26 9.31
C PRO A 388 -12.68 -31.73 9.72
N LYS A 389 -12.49 -32.64 8.76
CA LYS A 389 -12.26 -34.08 8.96
C LYS A 389 -11.09 -34.63 8.14
N GLY A 390 -10.21 -33.75 7.65
CA GLY A 390 -9.16 -34.07 6.68
C GLY A 390 -9.44 -33.49 5.29
N PRO A 391 -8.64 -33.84 4.27
CA PRO A 391 -8.76 -33.28 2.93
C PRO A 391 -10.12 -33.54 2.27
N VAL A 392 -10.64 -32.54 1.56
CA VAL A 392 -11.85 -32.61 0.75
C VAL A 392 -11.48 -32.37 -0.70
N HIS A 393 -11.97 -33.22 -1.58
CA HIS A 393 -11.85 -33.07 -3.03
C HIS A 393 -13.10 -32.37 -3.57
N VAL A 394 -12.92 -31.38 -4.44
CA VAL A 394 -14.01 -30.59 -5.03
C VAL A 394 -13.73 -30.41 -6.52
N ILE A 395 -14.64 -30.92 -7.37
CA ILE A 395 -14.64 -30.58 -8.79
C ILE A 395 -15.34 -29.22 -8.94
N GLN A 396 -14.68 -28.28 -9.62
CA GLN A 396 -15.16 -26.91 -9.81
C GLN A 396 -15.28 -26.61 -11.31
N GLY A 397 -16.38 -25.98 -11.72
CA GLY A 397 -16.64 -25.61 -13.11
C GLY A 397 -16.88 -24.12 -13.29
N ILE A 398 -16.32 -23.54 -14.36
CA ILE A 398 -16.65 -22.19 -14.82
C ILE A 398 -18.08 -22.22 -15.36
N ARG A 399 -18.97 -21.39 -14.79
CA ARG A 399 -20.39 -21.29 -15.19
C ARG A 399 -20.68 -20.08 -16.08
N GLU A 400 -19.96 -18.99 -15.85
CA GLU A 400 -20.20 -17.69 -16.47
C GLU A 400 -18.85 -16.97 -16.52
N ILE A 401 -18.48 -16.40 -17.67
CA ILE A 401 -17.29 -15.56 -17.82
C ILE A 401 -17.72 -14.21 -18.38
N ASN A 402 -17.25 -13.12 -17.79
CA ASN A 402 -17.33 -11.80 -18.38
C ASN A 402 -15.95 -11.13 -18.37
N PRO A 403 -15.77 -9.97 -19.02
CA PRO A 403 -14.50 -9.26 -19.07
C PRO A 403 -13.80 -8.96 -17.74
N ARG A 404 -14.52 -8.95 -16.60
CA ARG A 404 -13.96 -8.67 -15.27
C ARG A 404 -13.69 -9.94 -14.47
N TYR A 405 -14.60 -10.92 -14.50
CA TYR A 405 -14.48 -12.14 -13.71
C TYR A 405 -14.96 -13.41 -14.42
N ALA A 406 -14.41 -14.55 -13.98
CA ALA A 406 -15.02 -15.85 -14.15
C ALA A 406 -15.71 -16.29 -12.85
N ARG A 407 -16.95 -16.75 -12.98
CA ARG A 407 -17.77 -17.33 -11.91
C ARG A 407 -17.57 -18.84 -11.90
N LEU A 408 -17.04 -19.33 -10.79
CA LEU A 408 -16.76 -20.73 -10.57
C LEU A 408 -17.77 -21.31 -9.57
N ILE A 409 -18.26 -22.52 -9.82
CA ILE A 409 -19.18 -23.23 -8.93
C ILE A 409 -18.65 -24.64 -8.61
N ALA A 410 -18.92 -25.14 -7.41
CA ALA A 410 -18.76 -26.55 -7.11
C ALA A 410 -19.75 -27.39 -7.95
N LEU A 411 -19.26 -28.48 -8.52
CA LEU A 411 -20.05 -29.43 -9.31
C LEU A 411 -20.51 -30.61 -8.45
N LYS A 412 -21.43 -31.42 -8.99
CA LYS A 412 -21.79 -32.71 -8.37
C LYS A 412 -20.54 -33.61 -8.26
N PRO A 413 -20.15 -34.07 -7.05
CA PRO A 413 -18.96 -34.89 -6.87
C PRO A 413 -19.21 -36.36 -7.26
N ALA A 414 -18.15 -37.17 -7.24
CA ALA A 414 -18.23 -38.62 -7.37
C ALA A 414 -19.04 -39.26 -6.23
N GLN A 415 -19.49 -40.51 -6.43
CA GLN A 415 -20.30 -41.23 -5.43
C GLN A 415 -19.57 -41.33 -4.08
N GLY A 416 -20.30 -41.02 -3.00
CA GLY A 416 -19.82 -41.10 -1.62
C GLY A 416 -19.33 -39.76 -1.01
N GLN A 417 -19.08 -38.73 -1.82
CA GLN A 417 -18.61 -37.42 -1.32
C GLN A 417 -19.78 -36.46 -1.02
N PRO A 418 -19.63 -35.52 -0.04
CA PRO A 418 -20.68 -34.56 0.30
C PRO A 418 -20.81 -33.47 -0.76
N THR A 419 -22.03 -33.27 -1.28
CA THR A 419 -22.31 -32.18 -2.23
C THR A 419 -22.21 -30.81 -1.52
N LEU A 420 -21.36 -29.93 -2.05
CA LEU A 420 -21.17 -28.57 -1.57
C LEU A 420 -21.88 -27.56 -2.48
N LEU A 421 -22.46 -26.51 -1.87
CA LEU A 421 -22.93 -25.32 -2.56
C LEU A 421 -21.89 -24.22 -2.32
N TRP A 422 -21.06 -24.00 -3.33
CA TRP A 422 -19.98 -23.02 -3.35
C TRP A 422 -20.00 -22.29 -4.70
N ASP A 423 -19.94 -20.96 -4.64
CA ASP A 423 -19.98 -20.03 -5.77
C ASP A 423 -18.91 -18.96 -5.49
N MET A 424 -17.89 -18.85 -6.33
CA MET A 424 -16.74 -17.94 -6.13
C MET A 424 -16.36 -17.20 -7.41
N ARG A 425 -15.51 -16.18 -7.29
CA ARG A 425 -15.02 -15.36 -8.40
C ARG A 425 -13.50 -15.38 -8.49
N VAL A 426 -12.97 -15.39 -9.71
CA VAL A 426 -11.56 -15.11 -10.02
C VAL A 426 -11.49 -14.04 -11.11
N ALA A 427 -10.42 -13.25 -11.15
CA ALA A 427 -10.26 -12.25 -12.20
C ALA A 427 -10.08 -12.91 -13.57
N THR A 428 -10.70 -12.35 -14.62
CA THR A 428 -10.58 -12.88 -16.00
C THR A 428 -9.16 -12.70 -16.56
N SER A 429 -8.39 -11.73 -16.04
CA SER A 429 -6.96 -11.56 -16.31
C SER A 429 -6.10 -12.72 -15.78
N SER A 430 -6.53 -13.38 -14.70
CA SER A 430 -5.83 -14.49 -14.03
C SER A 430 -6.23 -15.88 -14.56
N LEU A 431 -6.86 -15.94 -15.73
CA LEU A 431 -7.07 -17.16 -16.50
C LEU A 431 -6.15 -17.16 -17.72
N PRO A 432 -5.36 -18.23 -17.97
CA PRO A 432 -4.46 -18.27 -19.11
C PRO A 432 -5.19 -18.19 -20.46
N SER A 433 -4.56 -17.57 -21.47
CA SER A 433 -5.06 -17.53 -22.86
C SER A 433 -5.39 -18.93 -23.37
N SER A 434 -4.51 -19.89 -23.11
CA SER A 434 -4.68 -21.29 -23.52
C SER A 434 -5.94 -21.93 -22.92
N SER A 435 -6.21 -21.73 -21.63
CA SER A 435 -7.41 -22.24 -20.97
C SER A 435 -8.69 -21.56 -21.49
N LEU A 436 -8.68 -20.24 -21.69
CA LEU A 436 -9.84 -19.52 -22.23
C LEU A 436 -10.14 -19.96 -23.68
N ASN A 437 -9.12 -20.06 -24.53
CA ASN A 437 -9.26 -20.49 -25.92
C ASN A 437 -9.78 -21.94 -26.03
N GLN A 438 -9.31 -22.87 -25.20
CA GLN A 438 -9.86 -24.24 -25.14
C GLN A 438 -11.34 -24.25 -24.75
N VAL A 439 -11.72 -23.46 -23.74
CA VAL A 439 -13.11 -23.38 -23.24
C VAL A 439 -14.03 -22.75 -24.29
N PHE A 440 -13.60 -21.69 -24.98
CA PHE A 440 -14.40 -21.08 -26.05
C PHE A 440 -14.51 -21.98 -27.29
N ALA A 441 -13.43 -22.64 -27.71
CA ALA A 441 -13.42 -23.54 -28.87
C ALA A 441 -14.31 -24.80 -28.69
N ASN A 442 -14.59 -25.20 -27.45
CA ASN A 442 -15.55 -26.27 -27.10
C ASN A 442 -16.98 -25.74 -26.90
N ARG A 443 -17.13 -24.46 -26.52
CA ARG A 443 -18.44 -23.83 -26.25
C ARG A 443 -19.13 -23.28 -27.51
N ILE A 444 -18.36 -22.90 -28.54
CA ILE A 444 -18.83 -22.14 -29.71
C ILE A 444 -18.54 -22.94 -30.98
N ASP A 445 -19.53 -23.05 -31.85
CA ASP A 445 -19.39 -23.75 -33.12
C ASP A 445 -18.44 -22.97 -34.05
N ARG A 446 -17.51 -23.68 -34.70
CA ARG A 446 -16.59 -23.06 -35.66
C ARG A 446 -17.32 -22.47 -36.87
N THR A 447 -18.54 -22.91 -37.16
CA THR A 447 -19.40 -22.40 -38.24
C THR A 447 -20.28 -21.21 -37.83
N ASP A 448 -20.32 -20.83 -36.54
CA ASP A 448 -21.07 -19.66 -36.07
C ASP A 448 -20.19 -18.40 -36.01
N LEU A 449 -20.31 -17.55 -37.03
CA LEU A 449 -19.70 -16.22 -37.08
C LEU A 449 -20.10 -15.34 -35.88
N ASN A 450 -21.36 -15.39 -35.42
CA ASN A 450 -21.82 -14.51 -34.34
C ASN A 450 -21.19 -14.86 -33.00
N GLY A 451 -21.08 -16.16 -32.70
CA GLY A 451 -20.36 -16.70 -31.55
C GLY A 451 -18.87 -16.41 -31.60
N ARG A 452 -18.20 -16.58 -32.75
CA ARG A 452 -16.78 -16.17 -32.91
C ARG A 452 -16.57 -14.69 -32.61
N LEU A 453 -17.44 -13.83 -33.13
CA LEU A 453 -17.38 -12.39 -32.84
C LEU A 453 -17.78 -12.05 -31.39
N GLU A 454 -18.48 -12.93 -30.67
CA GLU A 454 -18.70 -12.79 -29.22
C GLU A 454 -17.38 -12.97 -28.45
N VAL A 455 -16.54 -13.93 -28.83
CA VAL A 455 -15.18 -14.12 -28.26
C VAL A 455 -14.28 -12.91 -28.55
N VAL A 456 -14.30 -12.40 -29.78
CA VAL A 456 -13.53 -11.18 -30.14
C VAL A 456 -14.02 -9.97 -29.33
N ARG A 457 -15.33 -9.75 -29.20
CA ARG A 457 -15.91 -8.68 -28.35
C ARG A 457 -15.56 -8.87 -26.87
N PHE A 458 -15.56 -10.10 -26.37
CA PHE A 458 -15.17 -10.45 -25.01
C PHE A 458 -13.70 -10.09 -24.73
N TYR A 459 -12.76 -10.51 -25.59
CA TYR A 459 -11.33 -10.19 -25.42
C TYR A 459 -11.05 -8.69 -25.57
N ILE A 460 -11.74 -8.00 -26.49
CA ILE A 460 -11.71 -6.52 -26.59
C ILE A 460 -12.13 -5.87 -25.27
N ALA A 461 -13.24 -6.32 -24.67
CA ALA A 461 -13.75 -5.73 -23.44
C ALA A 461 -12.91 -6.11 -22.20
N ALA A 462 -12.17 -7.23 -22.25
CA ALA A 462 -11.22 -7.66 -21.23
C ALA A 462 -9.84 -7.00 -21.34
N GLY A 463 -9.59 -6.17 -22.39
CA GLY A 463 -8.28 -5.56 -22.66
C GLY A 463 -7.23 -6.53 -23.22
N ARG A 464 -7.62 -7.77 -23.56
CA ARG A 464 -6.74 -8.81 -24.12
C ARG A 464 -6.63 -8.63 -25.64
N PHE A 465 -5.98 -7.55 -26.08
CA PHE A 465 -5.98 -7.19 -27.50
C PHE A 465 -5.19 -8.15 -28.40
N SER A 466 -4.26 -8.96 -27.88
CA SER A 466 -3.62 -10.02 -28.69
C SER A 466 -4.60 -11.16 -28.96
N ASP A 467 -5.18 -11.76 -27.91
CA ASP A 467 -6.20 -12.82 -28.07
C ASP A 467 -7.36 -12.38 -28.97
N ALA A 468 -7.80 -11.11 -28.84
CA ALA A 468 -8.81 -10.53 -29.71
C ALA A 468 -8.37 -10.45 -31.18
N LYS A 469 -7.10 -10.08 -31.46
CA LYS A 469 -6.55 -10.05 -32.82
C LYS A 469 -6.42 -11.44 -33.40
N ASP A 470 -5.95 -12.41 -32.61
CA ASP A 470 -5.69 -13.76 -33.11
C ASP A 470 -7.00 -14.52 -33.34
N ALA A 471 -7.97 -14.43 -32.43
CA ALA A 471 -9.33 -14.94 -32.66
C ALA A 471 -10.02 -14.26 -33.86
N LEU A 472 -9.77 -12.97 -34.11
CA LEU A 472 -10.29 -12.27 -35.29
C LEU A 472 -9.59 -12.70 -36.58
N LYS A 473 -8.27 -12.91 -36.60
CA LYS A 473 -7.54 -13.48 -37.75
C LYS A 473 -8.08 -14.85 -38.13
N GLU A 474 -8.31 -15.73 -37.13
CA GLU A 474 -8.92 -17.04 -37.37
C GLU A 474 -10.35 -16.93 -37.90
N THR A 475 -11.09 -15.92 -37.47
CA THR A 475 -12.45 -15.65 -37.99
C THR A 475 -12.39 -15.14 -39.43
N ILE A 476 -11.47 -14.23 -39.78
CA ILE A 476 -11.27 -13.73 -41.15
C ILE A 476 -10.85 -14.87 -42.10
N ARG A 477 -9.91 -15.72 -41.68
CA ARG A 477 -9.45 -16.89 -42.46
C ARG A 477 -10.59 -17.85 -42.78
N ASP A 478 -11.49 -18.06 -41.83
CA ASP A 478 -12.56 -19.05 -41.93
C ASP A 478 -13.87 -18.45 -42.50
N PHE A 479 -14.00 -17.12 -42.55
CA PHE A 479 -15.11 -16.35 -43.15
C PHE A 479 -14.59 -15.18 -44.03
N PRO A 480 -13.92 -15.48 -45.17
CA PRO A 480 -13.28 -14.46 -46.00
C PRO A 480 -14.25 -13.53 -46.76
N GLU A 481 -15.56 -13.84 -46.77
CA GLU A 481 -16.60 -13.03 -47.42
C GLU A 481 -16.94 -11.75 -46.61
N GLU A 482 -16.52 -11.66 -45.35
CA GLU A 482 -16.85 -10.56 -44.43
C GLU A 482 -15.77 -9.47 -44.36
N GLU A 483 -15.67 -8.65 -45.42
CA GLU A 483 -14.79 -7.47 -45.51
C GLU A 483 -14.90 -6.49 -44.31
N SER A 484 -15.99 -6.57 -43.55
CA SER A 484 -16.22 -5.76 -42.35
C SER A 484 -15.20 -6.05 -41.23
N LEU A 485 -14.60 -7.24 -41.23
CA LEU A 485 -13.72 -7.73 -40.16
C LEU A 485 -12.30 -7.17 -40.24
N GLU A 486 -11.76 -6.93 -41.44
CA GLU A 486 -10.43 -6.32 -41.61
C GLU A 486 -10.37 -4.91 -40.99
N LYS A 487 -11.45 -4.15 -41.15
CA LYS A 487 -11.61 -2.81 -40.54
C LYS A 487 -11.63 -2.88 -39.01
N GLN A 488 -12.16 -3.97 -38.44
CA GLN A 488 -12.08 -4.24 -36.99
C GLN A 488 -10.67 -4.65 -36.56
N LEU A 489 -9.94 -5.41 -37.38
CA LEU A 489 -8.55 -5.80 -37.10
C LEU A 489 -7.61 -4.60 -37.05
N ILE A 490 -7.77 -3.62 -37.96
CA ILE A 490 -7.06 -2.34 -37.92
C ILE A 490 -7.39 -1.58 -36.61
N GLY A 491 -8.68 -1.49 -36.26
CA GLY A 491 -9.12 -0.85 -35.01
C GLY A 491 -8.61 -1.55 -33.75
N LEU A 492 -8.36 -2.86 -33.81
CA LEU A 492 -7.75 -3.66 -32.75
C LEU A 492 -6.25 -3.40 -32.61
N THR A 493 -5.50 -3.42 -33.72
CA THR A 493 -4.06 -3.06 -33.70
C THR A 493 -3.85 -1.64 -33.18
N GLN A 494 -4.72 -0.70 -33.55
CA GLN A 494 -4.70 0.68 -33.04
C GLN A 494 -4.93 0.77 -31.50
N ARG A 495 -5.64 -0.19 -30.89
CA ARG A 495 -5.78 -0.29 -29.41
C ARG A 495 -4.57 -0.95 -28.75
N GLN A 496 -4.08 -2.05 -29.31
CA GLN A 496 -2.85 -2.72 -28.84
C GLN A 496 -1.65 -1.75 -28.87
N ALA A 497 -1.54 -0.96 -29.95
CA ALA A 497 -0.55 0.10 -30.08
C ALA A 497 -0.67 1.18 -29.00
N SER A 498 -1.89 1.54 -28.58
CA SER A 498 -2.08 2.48 -27.47
C SER A 498 -1.60 1.86 -26.15
N GLN A 499 -1.95 0.60 -25.87
CA GLN A 499 -1.48 -0.13 -24.69
C GLN A 499 0.05 -0.28 -24.61
N LEU A 500 0.73 -0.45 -25.75
CA LEU A 500 2.20 -0.48 -25.83
C LEU A 500 2.83 0.90 -25.58
N LEU A 501 2.18 1.99 -26.01
CA LEU A 501 2.61 3.35 -25.69
C LEU A 501 2.41 3.65 -24.20
N ASP A 502 1.25 3.32 -23.63
CA ASP A 502 0.95 3.46 -22.20
C ASP A 502 1.97 2.69 -21.33
N GLU A 503 2.41 1.50 -21.77
CA GLU A 503 3.50 0.76 -21.12
C GLU A 503 4.86 1.46 -21.26
N ALA A 504 5.21 1.98 -22.44
CA ALA A 504 6.47 2.71 -22.61
C ALA A 504 6.53 4.00 -21.77
N GLU A 505 5.41 4.73 -21.66
CA GLU A 505 5.26 5.89 -20.76
C GLU A 505 5.42 5.46 -19.29
N LEU A 506 4.79 4.36 -18.86
CA LEU A 506 4.96 3.79 -17.52
C LEU A 506 6.41 3.40 -17.21
N ARG A 507 7.13 2.82 -18.19
CA ARG A 507 8.56 2.49 -18.04
C ARG A 507 9.42 3.75 -17.92
N ALA A 508 9.13 4.80 -18.68
CA ALA A 508 9.81 6.08 -18.55
C ALA A 508 9.53 6.76 -17.19
N GLU A 509 8.31 6.71 -16.65
CA GLU A 509 8.01 7.13 -15.27
C GLU A 509 8.77 6.29 -14.23
N ALA A 510 8.89 4.98 -14.48
CA ALA A 510 9.66 4.04 -13.67
C ALA A 510 11.19 4.24 -13.79
N GLY A 511 11.66 5.15 -14.66
CA GLY A 511 13.08 5.44 -14.91
C GLY A 511 13.80 4.36 -15.72
N GLN A 512 13.04 3.48 -16.37
CA GLN A 512 13.52 2.41 -17.23
C GLN A 512 13.58 2.93 -18.67
N TYR A 513 14.52 3.83 -18.91
CA TYR A 513 14.63 4.59 -20.15
C TYR A 513 15.08 3.73 -21.33
N GLN A 514 15.93 2.72 -21.12
CA GLN A 514 16.34 1.80 -22.18
C GLN A 514 15.22 0.81 -22.50
N LEU A 515 14.48 0.30 -21.51
CA LEU A 515 13.29 -0.52 -21.76
C LEU A 515 12.19 0.28 -22.49
N ALA A 516 11.94 1.54 -22.10
CA ALA A 516 11.01 2.44 -22.80
C ALA A 516 11.45 2.69 -24.25
N LYS A 517 12.74 3.02 -24.48
CA LYS A 517 13.29 3.16 -25.84
C LYS A 517 13.21 1.84 -26.63
N GLY A 518 13.34 0.68 -26.00
CA GLY A 518 13.18 -0.64 -26.63
C GLY A 518 11.76 -0.89 -27.13
N ILE A 519 10.76 -0.66 -26.27
CA ILE A 519 9.33 -0.81 -26.64
C ILE A 519 8.97 0.13 -27.79
N LEU A 520 9.42 1.39 -27.74
CA LEU A 520 9.13 2.38 -28.78
C LEU A 520 9.86 2.13 -30.11
N LYS A 521 11.07 1.55 -30.08
CA LYS A 521 11.80 1.13 -31.30
C LYS A 521 11.15 -0.06 -31.99
N ASN A 522 10.67 -1.04 -31.22
CA ASN A 522 10.05 -2.26 -31.74
C ASN A 522 8.53 -2.10 -31.98
N PHE A 523 8.05 -0.86 -32.02
CA PHE A 523 6.64 -0.53 -32.16
C PHE A 523 6.17 -0.73 -33.61
N PRO A 524 5.00 -1.34 -33.87
CA PRO A 524 4.48 -1.55 -35.23
C PRO A 524 3.96 -0.22 -35.83
N THR A 525 4.89 0.64 -36.26
CA THR A 525 4.56 2.00 -36.70
C THR A 525 3.81 2.06 -38.03
N ASP A 526 3.96 1.05 -38.90
CA ASP A 526 3.26 0.98 -40.19
C ASP A 526 1.77 0.63 -40.03
N ASP A 527 1.43 -0.27 -39.10
CA ASP A 527 0.05 -0.75 -38.87
C ASP A 527 -0.88 0.25 -38.15
N VAL A 528 -0.39 1.45 -37.79
CA VAL A 528 -1.11 2.40 -36.94
C VAL A 528 -1.40 3.74 -37.63
N GLY A 529 -2.48 4.39 -37.20
CA GLY A 529 -2.89 5.69 -37.72
C GLY A 529 -1.87 6.79 -37.44
N ARG A 530 -1.84 7.80 -38.32
CA ARG A 530 -0.90 8.93 -38.29
C ARG A 530 -0.76 9.60 -36.91
N ILE A 531 -1.85 9.71 -36.15
CA ILE A 531 -1.86 10.32 -34.80
C ILE A 531 -1.00 9.51 -33.81
N THR A 532 -1.11 8.17 -33.82
CA THR A 532 -0.29 7.32 -32.95
C THR A 532 1.15 7.23 -33.43
N ARG A 533 1.38 7.23 -34.76
CA ARG A 533 2.74 7.32 -35.32
C ARG A 533 3.45 8.61 -34.88
N LEU A 534 2.73 9.75 -34.88
CA LEU A 534 3.24 11.01 -34.33
C LEU A 534 3.50 10.89 -32.82
N LYS A 535 2.56 10.42 -32.00
CA LYS A 535 2.80 10.21 -30.56
C LYS A 535 4.05 9.37 -30.24
N VAL A 536 4.30 8.31 -31.01
CA VAL A 536 5.50 7.46 -30.84
C VAL A 536 6.75 8.21 -31.26
N GLN A 537 6.71 8.99 -32.34
CA GLN A 537 7.82 9.87 -32.74
C GLN A 537 8.09 10.95 -31.69
N ASP A 538 7.05 11.56 -31.12
CA ASP A 538 7.14 12.57 -30.05
C ASP A 538 7.75 11.94 -28.79
N ALA A 539 7.30 10.76 -28.36
CA ALA A 539 7.84 10.05 -27.20
C ALA A 539 9.31 9.62 -27.37
N ILE A 540 9.70 9.19 -28.58
CA ILE A 540 11.10 8.90 -28.93
C ILE A 540 11.92 10.20 -28.93
N ALA A 541 11.38 11.30 -29.48
CA ALA A 541 12.03 12.60 -29.49
C ALA A 541 12.27 13.11 -28.06
N ASP A 542 11.27 13.09 -27.18
CA ASP A 542 11.36 13.46 -25.77
C ASP A 542 12.46 12.69 -25.01
N LEU A 543 12.53 11.37 -25.22
CA LEU A 543 13.53 10.50 -24.57
C LEU A 543 14.95 10.67 -25.15
N ASN A 544 15.08 11.20 -26.37
CA ASN A 544 16.38 11.54 -26.97
C ASN A 544 16.79 12.98 -26.65
N GLN A 545 15.84 13.92 -26.60
CA GLN A 545 16.08 15.32 -26.25
C GLN A 545 16.62 15.43 -24.82
N LYS A 546 16.01 14.75 -23.84
CA LYS A 546 16.53 14.70 -22.45
C LYS A 546 17.96 14.17 -22.38
N GLU A 547 18.33 13.23 -23.25
CA GLU A 547 19.69 12.68 -23.32
C GLU A 547 20.68 13.65 -23.99
N GLN A 548 20.20 14.47 -24.94
CA GLN A 548 20.98 15.52 -25.59
C GLN A 548 21.15 16.74 -24.68
N ASP A 549 20.09 17.16 -23.98
CA ASP A 549 20.10 18.26 -23.00
C ASP A 549 21.19 18.04 -21.94
N CYS A 550 21.32 16.81 -21.42
CA CYS A 550 22.40 16.44 -20.50
C CYS A 550 23.78 16.68 -21.11
N LYS A 551 24.01 16.23 -22.36
CA LYS A 551 25.30 16.39 -23.06
C LYS A 551 25.62 17.86 -23.33
N ASP A 552 24.64 18.62 -23.82
CA ASP A 552 24.81 20.02 -24.17
C ASP A 552 25.06 20.89 -22.92
N LEU A 553 24.37 20.61 -21.81
CA LEU A 553 24.62 21.27 -20.53
C LEU A 553 26.01 20.96 -19.97
N VAL A 554 26.49 19.71 -20.06
CA VAL A 554 27.85 19.34 -19.65
C VAL A 554 28.90 20.02 -20.52
N VAL A 555 28.75 20.02 -21.85
CA VAL A 555 29.65 20.71 -22.79
C VAL A 555 29.69 22.21 -22.50
N GLN A 556 28.55 22.84 -22.23
CA GLN A 556 28.46 24.25 -21.90
C GLN A 556 29.07 24.57 -20.52
N LEU A 557 28.84 23.73 -19.51
CA LEU A 557 29.44 23.87 -18.19
C LEU A 557 30.97 23.73 -18.26
N ARG A 558 31.49 22.71 -18.96
CA ARG A 558 32.93 22.55 -19.20
C ARG A 558 33.54 23.72 -19.97
N LYS A 559 32.81 24.33 -20.91
CA LYS A 559 33.24 25.56 -21.61
C LYS A 559 33.36 26.75 -20.65
N GLN A 560 32.40 26.94 -19.74
CA GLN A 560 32.41 28.03 -18.76
C GLN A 560 33.46 27.82 -17.66
N VAL A 561 33.64 26.58 -17.18
CA VAL A 561 34.69 26.25 -16.19
C VAL A 561 36.10 26.51 -16.73
N LYS A 562 36.33 26.32 -18.04
CA LYS A 562 37.58 26.69 -18.73
C LYS A 562 37.81 28.21 -18.91
N GLN A 563 36.84 29.04 -18.54
CA GLN A 563 36.96 30.51 -18.55
C GLN A 563 37.22 31.08 -17.14
N LEU A 564 37.16 30.24 -16.10
CA LEU A 564 37.50 30.62 -14.72
C LEU A 564 39.02 30.59 -14.49
N PRO A 565 39.55 31.35 -13.51
CA PRO A 565 40.93 31.21 -13.07
C PRO A 565 41.26 29.79 -12.59
N ASP A 566 42.45 29.26 -12.90
CA ASP A 566 42.84 27.87 -12.61
C ASP A 566 42.62 27.47 -11.14
N GLY A 567 42.97 28.35 -10.20
CA GLY A 567 42.80 28.12 -8.76
C GLY A 567 41.35 28.13 -8.25
N GLN A 568 40.38 28.54 -9.08
CA GLN A 568 38.95 28.35 -8.84
C GLN A 568 38.48 27.06 -9.53
N ALA A 569 38.82 26.87 -10.82
CA ALA A 569 38.45 25.68 -11.59
C ALA A 569 38.92 24.37 -10.91
N ALA A 570 40.14 24.36 -10.35
CA ALA A 570 40.68 23.21 -9.63
C ALA A 570 39.89 22.83 -8.36
N LYS A 571 39.23 23.79 -7.69
CA LYS A 571 38.43 23.52 -6.47
C LYS A 571 37.10 22.82 -6.76
N ILE A 572 36.58 22.99 -7.98
CA ILE A 572 35.28 22.48 -8.40
C ILE A 572 35.38 21.28 -9.36
N ALA A 573 36.58 20.97 -9.86
CA ALA A 573 36.83 19.97 -10.90
C ALA A 573 36.15 18.63 -10.61
N SER A 574 36.34 18.07 -9.41
CA SER A 574 35.73 16.79 -9.00
C SER A 574 34.20 16.80 -9.03
N ILE A 575 33.56 17.93 -8.71
CA ILE A 575 32.09 18.07 -8.75
C ILE A 575 31.62 18.17 -10.20
N VAL A 576 32.37 18.85 -11.07
CA VAL A 576 32.06 18.93 -12.50
C VAL A 576 32.29 17.59 -13.21
N ASP A 577 33.31 16.82 -12.80
CA ASP A 577 33.56 15.45 -13.24
C ASP A 577 32.42 14.49 -12.81
N GLU A 578 31.90 14.67 -11.58
CA GLU A 578 30.73 13.93 -11.09
C GLU A 578 29.46 14.27 -11.89
N ILE A 579 29.20 15.56 -12.14
CA ILE A 579 28.08 16.01 -12.98
C ILE A 579 28.19 15.42 -14.39
N GLU A 580 29.35 15.48 -15.04
CA GLU A 580 29.54 14.88 -16.37
C GLU A 580 29.28 13.37 -16.39
N LYS A 581 29.65 12.66 -15.32
CA LYS A 581 29.47 11.21 -15.22
C LYS A 581 28.05 10.76 -14.87
N GLU A 582 27.30 11.56 -14.11
CA GLU A 582 26.05 11.12 -13.46
C GLU A 582 24.83 12.00 -13.78
N LEU A 583 24.97 13.04 -14.61
CA LEU A 583 23.84 13.77 -15.17
C LEU A 583 23.03 12.86 -16.12
N SER A 584 21.77 12.66 -15.77
CA SER A 584 20.83 11.73 -16.41
C SER A 584 19.44 12.36 -16.46
N ALA A 585 18.48 11.76 -17.17
CA ALA A 585 17.12 12.27 -17.24
C ALA A 585 16.46 12.41 -15.85
N ASP A 586 16.85 11.60 -14.87
CA ASP A 586 16.43 11.70 -13.47
C ASP A 586 16.99 12.93 -12.75
N THR A 587 18.24 13.30 -13.05
CA THR A 587 19.00 14.33 -12.33
C THR A 587 19.06 15.68 -13.05
N LEU A 588 18.65 15.74 -14.33
CA LEU A 588 18.54 16.95 -15.15
C LEU A 588 17.79 18.10 -14.45
N VAL A 589 16.75 17.78 -13.68
CA VAL A 589 15.96 18.76 -12.91
C VAL A 589 16.79 19.49 -11.84
N ARG A 590 17.88 18.89 -11.33
CA ARG A 590 18.79 19.54 -10.37
C ARG A 590 19.48 20.78 -10.97
N LEU A 591 19.73 20.79 -12.28
CA LEU A 591 20.39 21.91 -12.98
C LEU A 591 19.41 22.97 -13.51
N SER A 592 18.13 22.94 -13.13
CA SER A 592 17.08 23.80 -13.70
C SER A 592 17.37 25.32 -13.63
N ASP A 593 17.95 25.81 -12.52
CA ASP A 593 18.34 27.22 -12.38
C ASP A 593 19.52 27.58 -13.32
N TYR A 594 20.47 26.66 -13.52
CA TYR A 594 21.54 26.82 -14.50
C TYR A 594 21.00 26.80 -15.93
N THR A 595 20.15 25.83 -16.29
CA THR A 595 19.53 25.73 -17.62
C THR A 595 18.80 27.02 -18.02
N ARG A 596 18.17 27.71 -17.06
CA ARG A 596 17.50 29.00 -17.26
C ARG A 596 18.47 30.19 -17.44
N LEU A 597 19.67 30.13 -16.87
CA LEU A 597 20.56 31.30 -16.68
C LEU A 597 21.96 31.15 -17.29
N LYS A 598 22.31 29.98 -17.84
CA LYS A 598 23.61 29.66 -18.46
C LYS A 598 24.07 30.66 -19.54
N ASP A 599 23.12 31.22 -20.29
CA ASP A 599 23.37 32.17 -21.39
C ASP A 599 23.15 33.64 -20.97
N ALA A 600 22.73 33.92 -19.73
CA ALA A 600 22.38 35.27 -19.28
C ALA A 600 23.63 36.15 -19.09
N GLU A 601 23.92 37.01 -20.07
CA GLU A 601 25.09 37.92 -20.07
C GLU A 601 25.16 38.86 -18.84
N THR A 602 24.03 39.11 -18.18
CA THR A 602 23.91 39.91 -16.95
C THR A 602 24.47 39.24 -15.69
N ILE A 603 24.83 37.94 -15.76
CA ILE A 603 25.36 37.17 -14.62
C ILE A 603 26.82 36.78 -14.91
N ALA A 604 27.69 36.93 -13.90
CA ALA A 604 29.11 36.56 -14.00
C ALA A 604 29.30 35.06 -14.29
N ILE A 605 30.45 34.68 -14.88
CA ILE A 605 30.69 33.28 -15.28
C ILE A 605 30.84 32.39 -14.04
N GLU A 606 31.49 32.93 -13.01
CA GLU A 606 31.64 32.42 -11.66
C GLU A 606 30.27 32.03 -11.07
N ASP A 607 29.29 32.94 -11.15
CA ASP A 607 27.95 32.75 -10.60
C ASP A 607 27.11 31.79 -11.43
N ARG A 608 27.26 31.76 -12.76
CA ARG A 608 26.62 30.73 -13.61
C ARG A 608 27.13 29.33 -13.28
N VAL A 609 28.44 29.17 -13.07
CA VAL A 609 29.02 27.89 -12.62
C VAL A 609 28.59 27.56 -11.19
N ALA A 610 28.49 28.55 -10.30
CA ALA A 610 27.98 28.37 -8.94
C ALA A 610 26.53 27.87 -8.93
N LEU A 611 25.64 28.39 -9.79
CA LEU A 611 24.26 27.92 -9.95
C LEU A 611 24.19 26.43 -10.34
N ALA A 612 25.09 25.95 -11.21
CA ALA A 612 25.13 24.53 -11.59
C ALA A 612 25.56 23.63 -10.43
N ILE A 613 26.63 24.01 -9.72
CA ILE A 613 27.18 23.23 -8.60
C ILE A 613 26.20 23.20 -7.42
N SER A 614 25.67 24.36 -7.03
CA SER A 614 24.69 24.45 -5.94
C SER A 614 23.37 23.77 -6.31
N GLY A 615 22.89 23.87 -7.56
CA GLY A 615 21.73 23.11 -8.05
C GLY A 615 21.93 21.59 -7.99
N TRP A 616 23.13 21.09 -8.33
CA TRP A 616 23.47 19.66 -8.22
C TRP A 616 23.44 19.14 -6.77
N LEU A 617 23.92 19.95 -5.82
CA LEU A 617 24.13 19.60 -4.42
C LEU A 617 22.92 19.88 -3.51
N LEU A 618 22.14 20.94 -3.79
CA LEU A 618 20.99 21.41 -3.00
C LEU A 618 19.65 21.24 -3.73
N GLY A 619 19.68 20.88 -5.01
CA GLY A 619 18.49 20.59 -5.82
C GLY A 619 17.90 21.81 -6.55
N SER A 620 16.86 21.52 -7.34
CA SER A 620 16.11 22.50 -8.13
C SER A 620 15.60 23.68 -7.29
N GLY A 621 15.76 24.90 -7.79
CA GLY A 621 15.31 26.12 -7.10
C GLY A 621 16.20 26.54 -5.92
N SER A 622 17.37 25.91 -5.75
CA SER A 622 18.35 26.22 -4.70
C SER A 622 19.70 26.70 -5.25
N GLY A 623 19.72 27.21 -6.49
CA GLY A 623 20.91 27.80 -7.08
C GLY A 623 21.42 29.02 -6.30
N VAL A 624 22.69 28.99 -5.88
CA VAL A 624 23.40 30.06 -5.16
C VAL A 624 24.38 30.75 -6.13
N GLN A 625 24.26 32.08 -6.26
CA GLN A 625 25.17 32.94 -7.01
C GLN A 625 26.36 33.35 -6.13
N ASN A 626 27.20 32.36 -5.78
CA ASN A 626 28.49 32.56 -5.11
C ASN A 626 29.35 31.29 -5.27
N LEU A 627 30.45 31.39 -6.03
CA LEU A 627 31.29 30.24 -6.34
C LEU A 627 32.10 29.70 -5.14
N ALA A 628 32.43 30.55 -4.14
CA ALA A 628 33.15 30.11 -2.94
C ALA A 628 32.24 29.25 -2.05
N ILE A 629 31.01 29.70 -1.81
CA ILE A 629 29.99 28.91 -1.10
C ILE A 629 29.72 27.61 -1.87
N ALA A 630 29.49 27.69 -3.19
CA ALA A 630 29.21 26.52 -4.02
C ALA A 630 30.34 25.47 -3.99
N ALA A 631 31.61 25.89 -4.00
CA ALA A 631 32.75 24.98 -3.83
C ALA A 631 32.80 24.36 -2.42
N SER A 632 32.49 25.12 -1.36
CA SER A 632 32.46 24.59 0.01
C SER A 632 31.37 23.54 0.23
N LEU A 633 30.23 23.64 -0.48
CA LEU A 633 29.13 22.67 -0.40
C LEU A 633 29.56 21.25 -0.80
N GLY A 634 30.54 21.08 -1.69
CA GLY A 634 31.09 19.76 -2.01
C GLY A 634 31.80 19.12 -0.81
N GLN A 635 32.61 19.90 -0.09
CA GLN A 635 33.28 19.44 1.13
C GLN A 635 32.29 19.16 2.27
N VAL A 636 31.26 20.00 2.42
CA VAL A 636 30.15 19.77 3.36
C VAL A 636 29.42 18.47 3.05
N ARG A 637 29.11 18.21 1.78
CA ARG A 637 28.46 16.96 1.33
C ARG A 637 29.27 15.73 1.71
N ASP A 638 30.56 15.73 1.39
CA ASP A 638 31.42 14.56 1.61
C ASP A 638 31.61 14.29 3.11
N LEU A 639 31.78 15.34 3.92
CA LEU A 639 31.80 15.26 5.39
C LEU A 639 30.46 14.77 5.98
N VAL A 640 29.32 15.21 5.45
CA VAL A 640 27.99 14.75 5.88
C VAL A 640 27.78 13.28 5.52
N ALA A 641 28.15 12.85 4.31
CA ALA A 641 28.09 11.45 3.89
C ALA A 641 29.01 10.55 4.73
N GLU A 642 30.20 11.05 5.12
CA GLU A 642 31.08 10.38 6.07
C GLU A 642 30.42 10.30 7.46
N TYR A 643 29.84 11.38 8.00
CA TYR A 643 29.17 11.36 9.31
C TYR A 643 28.04 10.31 9.37
N LEU A 644 27.23 10.23 8.31
CA LEU A 644 26.10 9.31 8.21
C LEU A 644 26.51 7.83 8.05
N SER A 645 27.74 7.56 7.63
CA SER A 645 28.28 6.19 7.46
C SER A 645 29.25 5.78 8.58
N CYS A 646 29.89 6.75 9.24
CA CYS A 646 30.92 6.51 10.26
C CYS A 646 30.36 5.90 11.55
N VAL A 647 30.90 4.74 11.94
CA VAL A 647 30.56 4.04 13.19
C VAL A 647 31.27 4.65 14.40
N ASP A 648 32.50 5.16 14.24
CA ASP A 648 33.27 5.78 15.31
C ASP A 648 32.69 7.12 15.79
N ALA A 649 32.59 7.28 17.10
CA ALA A 649 32.14 8.52 17.73
C ALA A 649 33.18 9.63 17.67
N ALA A 650 34.48 9.32 17.85
CA ALA A 650 35.53 10.34 17.86
C ALA A 650 35.67 11.02 16.49
N ARG A 651 35.66 10.24 15.42
CA ARG A 651 35.62 10.74 14.04
C ARG A 651 34.38 11.60 13.77
N ARG A 652 33.18 11.18 14.21
CA ARG A 652 31.96 11.99 14.06
C ARG A 652 32.04 13.36 14.76
N GLU A 653 32.60 13.44 15.97
CA GLU A 653 32.83 14.75 16.62
C GLU A 653 33.87 15.59 15.85
N SER A 654 34.94 14.97 15.32
CA SER A 654 35.93 15.69 14.48
C SER A 654 35.32 16.26 13.19
N ILE A 655 34.33 15.58 12.60
CA ILE A 655 33.60 16.03 11.42
C ILE A 655 32.72 17.25 11.77
N LEU A 656 32.06 17.28 12.93
CA LEU A 656 31.28 18.45 13.38
C LEU A 656 32.18 19.68 13.58
N VAL A 657 33.40 19.50 14.11
CA VAL A 657 34.39 20.58 14.21
C VAL A 657 34.85 21.04 12.82
N ALA A 658 35.07 20.13 11.86
CA ALA A 658 35.42 20.49 10.49
C ALA A 658 34.29 21.30 9.79
N LEU A 659 33.04 20.84 9.90
CA LEU A 659 31.87 21.50 9.31
C LEU A 659 31.70 22.94 9.81
N LYS A 660 31.94 23.23 11.09
CA LYS A 660 31.84 24.59 11.67
C LYS A 660 32.82 25.62 11.08
N ASN A 661 33.79 25.19 10.27
CA ASN A 661 34.73 26.06 9.57
C ASN A 661 34.40 26.27 8.08
N LEU A 662 33.27 25.77 7.58
CA LEU A 662 32.86 25.85 6.17
C LEU A 662 31.63 26.76 5.99
N GLU A 663 31.74 27.76 5.11
CA GLU A 663 30.66 28.72 4.81
C GLU A 663 29.35 28.05 4.33
N GLY A 664 29.46 26.92 3.62
CA GLY A 664 28.33 26.11 3.17
C GLY A 664 27.66 25.23 4.23
N ALA A 665 28.15 25.19 5.46
CA ALA A 665 27.64 24.30 6.52
C ALA A 665 26.41 24.87 7.27
N LEU A 666 25.57 25.66 6.59
CA LEU A 666 24.33 26.18 7.18
C LEU A 666 23.27 25.07 7.30
N PRO A 667 22.46 25.03 8.38
CA PRO A 667 21.35 24.08 8.54
C PRO A 667 20.41 24.02 7.33
N GLU A 668 20.10 25.18 6.72
CA GLU A 668 19.25 25.30 5.53
C GLU A 668 19.82 24.60 4.28
N TYR A 669 21.15 24.51 4.17
CA TYR A 669 21.83 23.83 3.07
C TYR A 669 21.96 22.34 3.35
N VAL A 670 22.31 21.95 4.58
CA VAL A 670 22.39 20.53 4.96
C VAL A 670 21.02 19.84 4.86
N ASP A 671 19.94 20.48 5.30
CA ASP A 671 18.57 19.95 5.22
C ASP A 671 18.10 19.70 3.78
N ARG A 672 18.51 20.55 2.82
CA ARG A 672 18.24 20.35 1.37
C ARG A 672 19.15 19.33 0.71
N MET A 673 20.37 19.20 1.20
CA MET A 673 21.38 18.29 0.68
C MET A 673 21.11 16.83 1.09
N LEU A 674 20.67 16.60 2.34
CA LEU A 674 20.43 15.27 2.91
C LEU A 674 19.59 14.33 2.01
N PRO A 675 18.44 14.76 1.42
CA PRO A 675 17.64 13.93 0.50
C PRO A 675 18.31 13.59 -0.84
N LEU A 676 19.35 14.33 -1.23
CA LEU A 676 19.98 14.27 -2.55
C LEU A 676 21.27 13.43 -2.56
N LEU A 677 21.75 13.05 -1.38
CA LEU A 677 22.88 12.15 -1.15
C LEU A 677 22.59 10.75 -1.70
N LYS A 678 23.60 10.14 -2.32
CA LYS A 678 23.64 8.69 -2.64
C LYS A 678 23.45 7.85 -1.36
N PRO A 679 23.15 6.55 -1.47
CA PRO A 679 23.26 5.63 -0.34
C PRO A 679 24.62 5.75 0.35
N THR A 680 24.64 5.89 1.68
CA THR A 680 25.84 6.21 2.46
C THR A 680 26.58 4.96 2.94
N LEU A 681 25.94 3.80 2.95
CA LEU A 681 26.59 2.52 3.23
C LEU A 681 26.71 1.70 1.93
N PRO A 682 27.86 1.04 1.68
CA PRO A 682 27.94 0.04 0.62
C PRO A 682 27.08 -1.19 0.95
N TRP A 683 26.88 -2.05 -0.04
CA TRP A 683 26.38 -3.41 0.19
C TRP A 683 27.46 -4.23 0.94
N PRO A 684 27.08 -5.17 1.83
CA PRO A 684 28.04 -6.11 2.40
C PRO A 684 28.67 -6.99 1.32
N ASP A 685 29.86 -7.52 1.59
CA ASP A 685 30.46 -8.57 0.77
C ASP A 685 29.53 -9.79 0.66
N GLU A 686 29.60 -10.52 -0.47
CA GLU A 686 28.77 -11.69 -0.81
C GLU A 686 27.22 -11.46 -0.83
N SER A 687 26.74 -10.26 -0.48
CA SER A 687 25.29 -9.98 -0.41
C SER A 687 24.59 -9.90 -1.77
N LYS A 688 25.30 -9.54 -2.84
CA LYS A 688 24.75 -9.40 -4.19
C LYS A 688 24.67 -10.76 -4.90
N SER A 689 23.55 -11.05 -5.56
CA SER A 689 23.47 -12.19 -6.47
C SER A 689 24.30 -11.99 -7.74
N GLU A 690 24.99 -13.04 -8.18
CA GLU A 690 25.68 -13.11 -9.47
C GLU A 690 24.71 -13.34 -10.64
N GLU A 691 23.60 -14.02 -10.39
CA GLU A 691 22.61 -14.41 -11.41
C GLU A 691 21.50 -13.37 -11.58
N ILE A 692 20.97 -12.84 -10.48
CA ILE A 692 19.77 -11.99 -10.50
C ILE A 692 20.16 -10.52 -10.31
N GLU A 693 19.97 -9.69 -11.34
CA GLU A 693 20.24 -8.26 -11.26
C GLU A 693 19.39 -7.58 -10.17
N GLY A 694 20.01 -6.67 -9.41
CA GLY A 694 19.35 -5.89 -8.38
C GLY A 694 18.93 -6.68 -7.13
N TYR A 695 19.23 -7.98 -7.05
CA TYR A 695 18.85 -8.84 -5.93
C TYR A 695 19.97 -8.96 -4.89
N PHE A 696 19.65 -8.69 -3.63
CA PHE A 696 20.57 -8.74 -2.50
C PHE A 696 20.01 -9.51 -1.32
N ARG A 697 20.85 -10.30 -0.64
CA ARG A 697 20.61 -10.91 0.67
C ARG A 697 21.51 -10.22 1.69
N VAL A 698 20.91 -9.47 2.61
CA VAL A 698 21.64 -8.72 3.64
C VAL A 698 21.47 -9.39 5.00
N GLU A 699 22.61 -9.66 5.65
CA GLU A 699 22.69 -10.20 7.00
C GLU A 699 23.49 -9.21 7.88
N THR A 700 22.93 -8.85 9.03
CA THR A 700 23.52 -7.94 10.01
C THR A 700 23.24 -8.46 11.42
N GLU A 701 23.96 -7.96 12.43
CA GLU A 701 23.80 -8.36 13.84
C GLU A 701 22.35 -8.25 14.39
N ARG A 702 21.51 -7.39 13.79
CA ARG A 702 20.15 -7.07 14.27
C ARG A 702 19.02 -7.37 13.26
N ALA A 703 19.35 -7.59 11.99
CA ALA A 703 18.36 -7.82 10.94
C ALA A 703 18.91 -8.69 9.80
N ARG A 704 18.06 -9.59 9.30
CA ARG A 704 18.29 -10.40 8.09
C ARG A 704 17.16 -10.09 7.11
N TYR A 705 17.49 -9.72 5.88
CA TYR A 705 16.49 -9.30 4.90
C TYR A 705 16.95 -9.48 3.45
N LEU A 706 16.00 -9.51 2.53
CA LEU A 706 16.24 -9.50 1.09
C LEU A 706 15.87 -8.15 0.50
N VAL A 707 16.51 -7.76 -0.60
CA VAL A 707 16.14 -6.59 -1.40
C VAL A 707 16.07 -6.98 -2.87
N GLN A 708 15.05 -6.49 -3.57
CA GLN A 708 15.03 -6.38 -5.02
C GLN A 708 14.96 -4.91 -5.42
N LEU A 709 15.98 -4.45 -6.15
CA LEU A 709 15.96 -3.16 -6.84
C LEU A 709 15.24 -3.31 -8.20
N PRO A 710 14.58 -2.25 -8.70
CA PRO A 710 14.01 -2.27 -10.05
C PRO A 710 15.11 -2.24 -11.12
N PRO A 711 14.82 -2.71 -12.36
CA PRO A 711 15.71 -2.52 -13.52
C PRO A 711 16.08 -1.05 -13.74
N GLU A 712 17.27 -0.82 -14.31
CA GLU A 712 17.85 0.52 -14.56
C GLU A 712 17.96 1.37 -13.28
N TYR A 713 18.32 0.75 -12.15
CA TYR A 713 18.45 1.45 -10.86
C TYR A 713 19.56 2.52 -10.85
N ASN A 714 19.17 3.76 -10.51
CA ASN A 714 20.03 4.94 -10.43
C ASN A 714 20.11 5.45 -8.97
N PRO A 715 21.27 5.41 -8.28
CA PRO A 715 21.38 5.80 -6.87
C PRO A 715 21.14 7.29 -6.59
N LEU A 716 20.97 8.15 -7.60
CA LEU A 716 20.60 9.56 -7.46
C LEU A 716 19.09 9.84 -7.60
N ARG A 717 18.29 8.83 -8.00
CA ARG A 717 16.82 8.88 -8.04
C ARG A 717 16.22 8.30 -6.77
N SER A 718 15.09 8.84 -6.31
CA SER A 718 14.40 8.42 -5.09
C SER A 718 13.24 7.47 -5.42
N TYR A 719 13.34 6.20 -4.99
CA TYR A 719 12.39 5.14 -5.34
C TYR A 719 11.34 4.90 -4.25
N PRO A 720 10.07 4.65 -4.60
CA PRO A 720 9.09 4.15 -3.65
C PRO A 720 9.45 2.71 -3.22
N CYS A 721 9.04 2.31 -2.03
CA CYS A 721 9.45 1.04 -1.42
C CYS A 721 8.26 0.28 -0.82
N VAL A 722 8.24 -1.04 -0.98
CA VAL A 722 7.37 -1.93 -0.19
C VAL A 722 8.24 -2.72 0.80
N VAL A 723 7.95 -2.60 2.09
CA VAL A 723 8.44 -3.48 3.14
C VAL A 723 7.46 -4.64 3.27
N ALA A 724 7.82 -5.80 2.72
CA ALA A 724 6.92 -6.94 2.54
C ALA A 724 7.19 -8.07 3.55
N LEU A 725 6.21 -8.39 4.38
CA LEU A 725 6.30 -9.38 5.45
C LEU A 725 5.67 -10.71 5.03
N HIS A 726 6.50 -11.75 5.02
CA HIS A 726 6.11 -13.12 4.69
C HIS A 726 5.11 -13.70 5.71
N ALA A 727 4.31 -14.68 5.28
CA ALA A 727 3.45 -15.44 6.19
C ALA A 727 4.26 -16.28 7.19
N ALA A 728 3.65 -16.67 8.31
CA ALA A 728 4.33 -17.46 9.33
C ALA A 728 4.82 -18.81 8.78
N GLY A 729 6.13 -19.06 8.91
CA GLY A 729 6.80 -20.25 8.37
C GLY A 729 7.08 -20.21 6.86
N GLY A 730 6.79 -19.10 6.16
CA GLY A 730 7.27 -18.84 4.79
C GLY A 730 8.64 -18.16 4.76
N ASP A 731 9.23 -18.04 3.57
CA ASP A 731 10.52 -17.37 3.35
C ASP A 731 10.31 -15.91 2.92
N PRO A 732 11.14 -14.94 3.36
CA PRO A 732 11.17 -13.60 2.77
C PRO A 732 11.26 -13.57 1.23
N LYS A 733 11.87 -14.58 0.60
CA LYS A 733 11.94 -14.76 -0.87
C LYS A 733 10.56 -14.85 -1.50
N ASP A 734 9.59 -15.47 -0.82
CA ASP A 734 8.22 -15.61 -1.29
C ASP A 734 7.58 -14.23 -1.55
N GLN A 735 7.95 -13.22 -0.76
CA GLN A 735 7.51 -11.84 -0.96
C GLN A 735 8.24 -11.16 -2.13
N ILE A 736 9.54 -11.40 -2.30
CA ILE A 736 10.29 -10.90 -3.47
C ILE A 736 9.69 -11.45 -4.77
N ASP A 737 9.38 -12.75 -4.81
CA ASP A 737 8.77 -13.41 -5.97
C ASP A 737 7.33 -12.92 -6.24
N TRP A 738 6.52 -12.73 -5.20
CA TRP A 738 5.13 -12.24 -5.34
C TRP A 738 5.09 -10.79 -5.84
N TRP A 739 5.86 -9.87 -5.24
CA TRP A 739 5.87 -8.46 -5.61
C TRP A 739 6.63 -8.18 -6.93
N SER A 740 7.77 -8.83 -7.14
CA SER A 740 8.68 -8.55 -8.28
C SER A 740 8.49 -9.50 -9.46
N GLY A 741 7.67 -10.54 -9.32
CA GLY A 741 7.60 -11.67 -10.25
C GLY A 741 8.76 -12.65 -10.05
N ILE A 742 8.53 -13.91 -10.37
CA ILE A 742 9.55 -14.97 -10.38
C ILE A 742 10.67 -14.58 -11.37
N TYR A 743 11.91 -14.92 -11.04
CA TYR A 743 13.05 -14.71 -11.93
C TYR A 743 12.95 -15.60 -13.17
N ASN A 744 13.04 -14.99 -14.35
CA ASN A 744 13.06 -15.66 -15.64
C ASN A 744 14.52 -15.68 -16.15
N SER A 745 15.07 -16.88 -16.36
CA SER A 745 16.47 -17.11 -16.74
C SER A 745 16.79 -16.81 -18.21
N GLU A 746 15.80 -16.78 -19.10
CA GLU A 746 15.97 -16.43 -20.52
C GLU A 746 16.19 -14.91 -20.66
N SER A 747 15.33 -14.12 -20.00
CA SER A 747 15.41 -12.66 -19.92
C SER A 747 16.42 -12.16 -18.88
N LYS A 748 16.93 -13.05 -18.01
CA LYS A 748 17.78 -12.76 -16.84
C LYS A 748 17.23 -11.67 -15.93
N ALA A 749 15.91 -11.59 -15.82
CA ALA A 749 15.22 -10.50 -15.18
C ALA A 749 14.03 -10.96 -14.33
N ARG A 750 13.57 -10.06 -13.45
CA ARG A 750 12.27 -10.15 -12.77
C ARG A 750 11.36 -9.07 -13.36
N LEU A 751 10.27 -9.48 -14.01
CA LEU A 751 9.43 -8.59 -14.83
C LEU A 751 8.04 -8.30 -14.23
N GLY A 752 7.80 -8.73 -12.98
CA GLY A 752 6.53 -8.52 -12.28
C GLY A 752 6.31 -7.08 -11.80
N HIS A 753 5.22 -6.86 -11.07
CA HIS A 753 4.63 -5.53 -10.91
C HIS A 753 5.51 -4.51 -10.16
N ALA A 754 6.34 -4.91 -9.19
CA ALA A 754 7.27 -3.99 -8.54
C ALA A 754 8.35 -3.48 -9.51
N ALA A 755 8.92 -4.37 -10.33
CA ALA A 755 9.85 -4.00 -11.37
C ALA A 755 9.17 -3.09 -12.42
N ARG A 756 7.97 -3.46 -12.88
CA ARG A 756 7.17 -2.68 -13.84
C ARG A 756 6.83 -1.25 -13.36
N ASN A 757 6.61 -1.05 -12.06
CA ASN A 757 6.28 0.26 -11.49
C ASN A 757 7.49 1.01 -10.90
N GLY A 758 8.70 0.46 -10.98
CA GLY A 758 9.90 1.09 -10.43
C GLY A 758 9.91 1.17 -8.89
N PHE A 759 9.44 0.14 -8.19
CA PHE A 759 9.50 0.03 -6.74
C PHE A 759 10.71 -0.81 -6.29
N VAL A 760 11.29 -0.43 -5.14
CA VAL A 760 12.17 -1.31 -4.36
C VAL A 760 11.30 -2.24 -3.50
N VAL A 761 11.64 -3.52 -3.42
CA VAL A 761 11.01 -4.46 -2.47
C VAL A 761 12.03 -4.86 -1.43
N VAL A 762 11.71 -4.63 -0.15
CA VAL A 762 12.50 -5.08 1.00
C VAL A 762 11.70 -6.15 1.74
N ALA A 763 12.26 -7.34 1.92
CA ALA A 763 11.59 -8.45 2.61
C ALA A 763 12.40 -8.85 3.87
N PRO A 764 12.02 -8.36 5.07
CA PRO A 764 12.63 -8.75 6.33
C PRO A 764 12.24 -10.16 6.79
N LEU A 765 13.19 -10.90 7.36
CA LEU A 765 12.91 -12.06 8.21
C LEU A 765 12.48 -11.55 9.60
N TRP A 766 11.16 -11.40 9.79
CA TRP A 766 10.62 -10.87 11.04
C TRP A 766 10.49 -11.95 12.14
N SER A 767 10.12 -13.17 11.76
CA SER A 767 9.82 -14.27 12.69
C SER A 767 11.07 -15.05 13.14
N ARG A 768 10.87 -16.09 13.96
CA ARG A 768 11.86 -17.15 14.24
C ARG A 768 11.45 -18.43 13.52
N ASP A 769 12.38 -19.33 13.22
CA ASP A 769 12.16 -20.51 12.36
C ASP A 769 11.04 -21.45 12.86
N THR A 770 10.87 -21.54 14.18
CA THR A 770 9.83 -22.36 14.85
C THR A 770 8.51 -21.62 15.06
N GLN A 771 8.44 -20.33 14.77
CA GLN A 771 7.32 -19.46 15.10
C GLN A 771 6.16 -19.64 14.10
N ARG A 772 4.94 -19.83 14.63
CA ARG A 772 3.74 -20.15 13.82
C ARG A 772 2.67 -19.06 13.79
N THR A 773 2.79 -18.05 14.64
CA THR A 773 1.90 -16.89 14.76
C THR A 773 2.70 -15.63 15.05
N TYR A 774 2.18 -14.47 14.71
CA TYR A 774 2.75 -13.19 15.12
C TYR A 774 2.63 -13.03 16.64
N GLU A 775 3.73 -12.69 17.32
CA GLU A 775 3.77 -12.65 18.79
C GLU A 775 3.57 -11.24 19.36
N TYR A 776 3.51 -10.21 18.49
CA TYR A 776 3.35 -8.78 18.84
C TYR A 776 4.51 -8.22 19.70
N THR A 777 5.68 -8.85 19.68
CA THR A 777 6.82 -8.45 20.53
C THR A 777 7.58 -7.23 19.96
N PRO A 778 8.22 -6.41 20.84
CA PRO A 778 9.11 -5.34 20.40
C PRO A 778 10.25 -5.82 19.50
N ALA A 779 10.70 -7.07 19.65
CA ALA A 779 11.78 -7.64 18.85
C ALA A 779 11.38 -7.92 17.40
N GLU A 780 10.12 -8.29 17.14
CA GLU A 780 9.59 -8.44 15.77
C GLU A 780 9.50 -7.08 15.07
N HIS A 781 9.01 -6.05 15.78
CA HIS A 781 9.03 -4.65 15.31
C HIS A 781 10.45 -4.18 15.01
N GLU A 782 11.39 -4.39 15.94
CA GLU A 782 12.79 -3.97 15.78
C GLU A 782 13.42 -4.55 14.52
N ARG A 783 13.25 -5.85 14.24
CA ARG A 783 13.79 -6.51 13.04
C ARG A 783 13.31 -5.85 11.75
N VAL A 784 12.01 -5.56 11.64
CA VAL A 784 11.41 -4.92 10.47
C VAL A 784 11.91 -3.48 10.31
N LEU A 785 11.91 -2.71 11.40
CA LEU A 785 12.32 -1.30 11.38
C LEU A 785 13.83 -1.13 11.17
N VAL A 786 14.67 -2.03 11.69
CA VAL A 786 16.11 -2.04 11.45
C VAL A 786 16.42 -2.47 10.02
N ALA A 787 15.78 -3.51 9.49
CA ALA A 787 15.92 -3.91 8.08
C ALA A 787 15.56 -2.77 7.12
N MET A 788 14.41 -2.11 7.34
CA MET A 788 13.99 -0.94 6.56
C MET A 788 15.03 0.18 6.63
N ARG A 789 15.48 0.57 7.84
CA ARG A 789 16.45 1.66 8.02
C ARG A 789 17.82 1.33 7.45
N ASP A 790 18.25 0.06 7.45
CA ASP A 790 19.50 -0.36 6.82
C ASP A 790 19.39 -0.38 5.29
N ALA A 791 18.26 -0.84 4.74
CA ALA A 791 17.96 -0.71 3.31
C ALA A 791 18.01 0.76 2.85
N MET A 792 17.43 1.69 3.61
CA MET A 792 17.47 3.15 3.36
C MET A 792 18.89 3.77 3.42
N ARG A 793 19.89 3.05 3.95
CA ARG A 793 21.31 3.46 3.93
C ARG A 793 22.07 2.87 2.74
N ARG A 794 21.66 1.71 2.22
CA ARG A 794 22.33 0.97 1.11
C ARG A 794 21.69 1.17 -0.27
N CYS A 795 20.41 1.53 -0.33
CA CYS A 795 19.70 1.89 -1.55
C CYS A 795 18.85 3.16 -1.38
N SER A 796 18.49 3.78 -2.51
CA SER A 796 17.85 5.09 -2.56
C SER A 796 16.32 4.98 -2.42
N ILE A 797 15.89 4.79 -1.17
CA ILE A 797 14.46 4.71 -0.80
C ILE A 797 13.93 6.10 -0.45
N ASP A 798 12.76 6.44 -0.98
CA ASP A 798 11.99 7.62 -0.64
C ASP A 798 11.31 7.45 0.73
N SER A 799 11.76 8.19 1.75
CA SER A 799 11.18 8.16 3.11
C SER A 799 9.78 8.78 3.24
N ASP A 800 9.18 9.27 2.14
CA ASP A 800 7.77 9.63 2.05
C ASP A 800 6.91 8.61 1.27
N ARG A 801 7.52 7.59 0.63
CA ARG A 801 6.83 6.56 -0.18
C ARG A 801 7.23 5.15 0.22
N ILE A 802 7.34 4.91 1.53
CA ILE A 802 7.50 3.56 2.11
C ILE A 802 6.12 3.03 2.49
N PHE A 803 5.74 1.91 1.90
CA PHE A 803 4.54 1.14 2.23
C PHE A 803 4.94 -0.08 3.04
N ILE A 804 4.15 -0.44 4.05
CA ILE A 804 4.29 -1.74 4.74
C ILE A 804 3.18 -2.68 4.28
N ALA A 805 3.56 -3.91 3.94
CA ALA A 805 2.64 -4.91 3.44
C ALA A 805 2.95 -6.30 3.99
N GLY A 806 1.98 -7.21 3.97
CA GLY A 806 2.26 -8.60 4.30
C GLY A 806 1.11 -9.55 4.02
N HIS A 807 1.38 -10.83 4.26
CA HIS A 807 0.47 -11.95 4.04
C HIS A 807 0.22 -12.74 5.33
N GLY A 808 -1.05 -13.05 5.67
CA GLY A 808 -1.40 -13.86 6.84
C GLY A 808 -0.91 -13.22 8.15
N GLU A 809 -0.10 -13.95 8.92
CA GLU A 809 0.56 -13.42 10.12
C GLU A 809 1.52 -12.26 9.82
N GLY A 810 2.13 -12.23 8.63
CA GLY A 810 2.90 -11.08 8.15
C GLY A 810 2.01 -9.88 7.83
N ALA A 811 0.75 -10.09 7.45
CA ALA A 811 -0.24 -9.03 7.29
C ALA A 811 -0.69 -8.48 8.66
N THR A 812 -0.85 -9.35 9.66
CA THR A 812 -1.07 -8.97 11.05
C THR A 812 0.08 -8.12 11.59
N ALA A 813 1.32 -8.57 11.35
CA ALA A 813 2.53 -7.83 11.72
C ALA A 813 2.60 -6.46 11.03
N ALA A 814 2.30 -6.40 9.73
CA ALA A 814 2.24 -5.15 8.97
C ALA A 814 1.20 -4.18 9.55
N TRP A 815 0.06 -4.71 10.02
CA TRP A 815 -1.01 -3.93 10.64
C TRP A 815 -0.59 -3.33 11.99
N ASP A 816 -0.06 -4.14 12.89
CA ASP A 816 0.39 -3.68 14.21
C ASP A 816 1.58 -2.70 14.10
N ILE A 817 2.57 -2.98 13.23
CA ILE A 817 3.71 -2.08 12.97
C ILE A 817 3.26 -0.76 12.33
N ALA A 818 2.26 -0.78 11.44
CA ALA A 818 1.71 0.44 10.84
C ALA A 818 1.03 1.35 11.88
N LEU A 819 0.28 0.76 12.81
CA LEU A 819 -0.44 1.49 13.84
C LEU A 819 0.44 1.88 15.03
N ALA A 820 1.49 1.11 15.35
CA ALA A 820 2.50 1.47 16.35
C ALA A 820 3.35 2.67 15.91
N HIS A 821 3.64 2.76 14.61
CA HIS A 821 4.45 3.83 14.01
C HIS A 821 3.71 4.58 12.89
N PRO A 822 2.60 5.27 13.21
CA PRO A 822 1.78 5.97 12.23
C PRO A 822 2.49 7.16 11.59
N ASP A 823 3.67 7.53 12.11
CA ASP A 823 4.50 8.58 11.54
C ASP A 823 5.28 8.14 10.31
N LEU A 824 5.57 6.84 10.12
CA LEU A 824 6.55 6.36 9.13
C LEU A 824 5.99 6.13 7.72
N TRP A 825 4.72 5.72 7.61
CA TRP A 825 4.22 5.03 6.42
C TRP A 825 3.48 5.94 5.44
N ALA A 826 3.62 5.65 4.14
CA ALA A 826 2.79 6.21 3.07
C ALA A 826 1.44 5.48 2.96
N GLY A 827 1.40 4.23 3.40
CA GLY A 827 0.21 3.39 3.47
C GLY A 827 0.53 1.96 3.94
N MET A 828 -0.51 1.22 4.29
CA MET A 828 -0.45 -0.14 4.83
C MET A 828 -1.33 -1.08 4.01
N ILE A 829 -0.81 -2.27 3.65
CA ILE A 829 -1.53 -3.29 2.89
C ILE A 829 -1.57 -4.60 3.68
N SER A 830 -2.76 -5.03 4.13
CA SER A 830 -2.93 -6.29 4.85
C SER A 830 -3.67 -7.32 3.97
N ILE A 831 -3.05 -8.48 3.72
CA ILE A 831 -3.62 -9.56 2.90
C ILE A 831 -3.90 -10.79 3.79
N SER A 832 -5.17 -11.11 4.02
CA SER A 832 -5.65 -12.20 4.90
C SER A 832 -5.10 -12.13 6.35
N ALA A 833 -5.05 -10.93 6.94
CA ALA A 833 -4.58 -10.71 8.30
C ALA A 833 -5.52 -11.27 9.39
N ASN A 834 -4.94 -11.50 10.57
CA ASN A 834 -5.58 -12.01 11.78
C ASN A 834 -5.37 -11.02 12.94
N PRO A 835 -5.99 -9.83 12.91
CA PRO A 835 -5.74 -8.78 13.88
C PRO A 835 -6.30 -9.14 15.27
N ASP A 836 -5.48 -8.89 16.30
CA ASP A 836 -5.70 -9.22 17.71
C ASP A 836 -4.89 -8.23 18.59
N LYS A 837 -4.95 -8.37 19.92
CA LYS A 837 -4.16 -7.65 20.93
C LYS A 837 -4.12 -6.12 20.74
N THR A 838 -2.95 -5.55 20.47
CA THR A 838 -2.69 -4.10 20.38
C THR A 838 -3.50 -3.41 19.28
N ILE A 839 -3.82 -4.10 18.17
CA ILE A 839 -4.53 -3.52 17.02
C ILE A 839 -5.92 -3.00 17.46
N HIS A 840 -6.61 -3.70 18.37
CA HIS A 840 -7.90 -3.28 18.94
C HIS A 840 -7.86 -1.94 19.71
N HIS A 841 -6.68 -1.45 20.09
CA HIS A 841 -6.51 -0.28 20.93
C HIS A 841 -5.86 0.91 20.21
N TYR A 842 -5.38 0.71 18.97
CA TYR A 842 -4.67 1.71 18.17
C TYR A 842 -5.54 2.34 17.04
N GLU A 843 -6.88 2.27 17.14
CA GLU A 843 -7.80 3.02 16.24
C GLU A 843 -7.41 4.51 16.08
N PRO A 844 -7.08 5.28 17.14
CA PRO A 844 -6.74 6.69 16.98
C PRO A 844 -5.53 6.92 16.05
N ASN A 845 -4.62 5.95 15.99
CA ASN A 845 -3.39 5.98 15.20
C ASN A 845 -3.70 5.74 13.71
N ALA A 846 -4.71 4.92 13.42
CA ALA A 846 -5.12 4.56 12.05
C ALA A 846 -5.61 5.76 11.23
N ARG A 847 -6.13 6.80 11.87
CA ARG A 847 -6.57 8.06 11.24
C ARG A 847 -5.46 8.74 10.43
N PHE A 848 -4.20 8.46 10.75
CA PHE A 848 -3.02 9.01 10.08
C PHE A 848 -2.47 8.11 8.94
N VAL A 849 -2.87 6.83 8.89
CA VAL A 849 -2.32 5.81 7.98
C VAL A 849 -3.37 5.41 6.93
N PRO A 850 -3.09 5.52 5.61
CA PRO A 850 -3.95 4.95 4.58
C PRO A 850 -3.89 3.41 4.58
N MET A 851 -5.05 2.74 4.50
CA MET A 851 -5.17 1.28 4.71
C MET A 851 -5.87 0.56 3.55
N TYR A 852 -5.21 -0.44 2.98
CA TYR A 852 -5.79 -1.41 2.03
C TYR A 852 -5.94 -2.77 2.73
N LEU A 853 -7.18 -3.23 2.91
CA LEU A 853 -7.52 -4.37 3.76
C LEU A 853 -8.18 -5.49 2.93
N LEU A 854 -7.38 -6.46 2.49
CA LEU A 854 -7.74 -7.48 1.50
C LEU A 854 -7.95 -8.85 2.15
N MET A 855 -9.08 -9.51 1.86
CA MET A 855 -9.40 -10.85 2.35
C MET A 855 -10.42 -11.57 1.46
N GLY A 856 -10.70 -12.85 1.75
CA GLY A 856 -11.77 -13.62 1.11
C GLY A 856 -13.09 -13.51 1.89
N GLU A 857 -14.22 -13.50 1.18
CA GLU A 857 -15.57 -13.53 1.78
C GLU A 857 -15.81 -14.77 2.68
N LEU A 858 -15.09 -15.87 2.43
CA LEU A 858 -15.17 -17.13 3.16
C LEU A 858 -13.86 -17.45 3.91
N ASP A 859 -13.02 -16.45 4.20
CA ASP A 859 -11.96 -16.58 5.21
C ASP A 859 -12.63 -16.58 6.59
N GLY A 860 -12.44 -17.67 7.36
CA GLY A 860 -13.14 -17.88 8.64
C GLY A 860 -12.87 -16.81 9.70
N ASN A 861 -11.85 -15.96 9.52
CA ASN A 861 -11.54 -14.90 10.47
C ASN A 861 -12.35 -13.61 10.28
N VAL A 862 -13.08 -13.47 9.17
CA VAL A 862 -14.07 -12.38 8.98
C VAL A 862 -15.15 -12.44 10.08
N ASP A 863 -15.69 -13.64 10.32
CA ASP A 863 -16.69 -13.92 11.36
C ASP A 863 -16.09 -14.01 12.78
N ALA A 864 -14.80 -14.37 12.90
CA ALA A 864 -14.15 -14.62 14.19
C ALA A 864 -13.84 -13.36 15.02
N GLY A 865 -14.04 -12.16 14.47
CA GLY A 865 -13.87 -10.89 15.18
C GLY A 865 -13.28 -9.75 14.35
N ALA A 866 -12.61 -10.04 13.23
CA ALA A 866 -11.96 -9.01 12.40
C ALA A 866 -12.97 -7.95 11.92
N SER A 867 -14.19 -8.35 11.58
CA SER A 867 -15.29 -7.42 11.20
C SER A 867 -15.61 -6.36 12.25
N ALA A 868 -15.28 -6.57 13.53
CA ALA A 868 -15.44 -5.54 14.55
C ALA A 868 -14.40 -4.41 14.44
N ILE A 869 -13.14 -4.74 14.16
CA ILE A 869 -12.09 -3.74 13.97
C ILE A 869 -12.25 -3.04 12.62
N LEU A 870 -12.70 -3.78 11.59
CA LEU A 870 -13.02 -3.20 10.28
C LEU A 870 -14.10 -2.12 10.37
N ASP A 871 -15.10 -2.27 11.25
CA ASP A 871 -16.13 -1.25 11.49
C ASP A 871 -15.55 0.07 12.02
N ASP A 872 -14.57 0.01 12.94
CA ASP A 872 -13.97 1.20 13.57
C ASP A 872 -13.30 2.12 12.52
N TYR A 873 -12.65 1.51 11.52
CA TYR A 873 -12.05 2.21 10.39
C TYR A 873 -13.07 2.69 9.33
N MET A 874 -14.33 2.26 9.38
CA MET A 874 -15.41 2.76 8.50
C MET A 874 -16.06 4.03 9.07
N SER A 875 -15.23 4.99 9.48
CA SER A 875 -15.63 6.25 10.11
C SER A 875 -14.97 7.47 9.44
N PHE A 876 -15.48 8.68 9.69
CA PHE A 876 -15.18 9.87 8.88
C PHE A 876 -13.70 10.28 8.81
N HIS A 877 -12.87 9.89 9.80
CA HIS A 877 -11.47 10.32 9.90
C HIS A 877 -10.46 9.32 9.32
N HIS A 878 -10.92 8.22 8.73
CA HIS A 878 -10.06 7.17 8.18
C HIS A 878 -9.98 7.18 6.65
N ASP A 879 -8.85 6.72 6.13
CA ASP A 879 -8.57 6.52 4.70
C ASP A 879 -8.41 5.01 4.46
N ALA A 880 -9.52 4.29 4.62
CA ALA A 880 -9.56 2.83 4.67
C ALA A 880 -10.43 2.26 3.54
N LEU A 881 -9.90 1.25 2.85
CA LEU A 881 -10.55 0.52 1.77
C LEU A 881 -10.50 -0.98 2.08
N VAL A 882 -11.66 -1.57 2.37
CA VAL A 882 -11.78 -3.01 2.64
C VAL A 882 -12.23 -3.73 1.37
N ILE A 883 -11.52 -4.79 0.99
CA ILE A 883 -11.77 -5.60 -0.20
C ILE A 883 -12.02 -7.05 0.21
N MET A 884 -13.22 -7.56 -0.07
CA MET A 884 -13.57 -8.97 0.13
C MET A 884 -13.80 -9.65 -1.23
N TYR A 885 -12.95 -10.59 -1.60
CA TYR A 885 -13.13 -11.39 -2.82
C TYR A 885 -14.28 -12.40 -2.68
N ARG A 886 -15.20 -12.39 -3.64
CA ARG A 886 -16.47 -13.11 -3.50
C ARG A 886 -16.30 -14.63 -3.56
N GLY A 887 -16.80 -15.29 -2.51
CA GLY A 887 -16.69 -16.74 -2.31
C GLY A 887 -15.26 -17.30 -2.19
N ARG A 888 -14.22 -16.47 -2.08
CA ARG A 888 -12.82 -16.91 -1.88
C ARG A 888 -12.51 -17.11 -0.41
N GLY A 889 -11.53 -17.99 -0.14
CA GLY A 889 -11.07 -18.31 1.21
C GLY A 889 -9.86 -17.48 1.61
N ARG A 890 -9.03 -18.04 2.52
CA ARG A 890 -7.69 -17.51 2.78
C ARG A 890 -6.77 -17.77 1.60
N GLU A 891 -6.32 -16.70 0.94
CA GLU A 891 -5.47 -16.75 -0.25
C GLU A 891 -4.49 -15.57 -0.26
N PHE A 892 -3.55 -15.56 -1.21
CA PHE A 892 -2.61 -14.43 -1.43
C PHE A 892 -3.03 -13.49 -2.57
N PHE A 893 -4.21 -13.67 -3.17
CA PHE A 893 -4.87 -12.72 -4.10
C PHE A 893 -3.95 -12.02 -5.13
N TYR A 894 -3.15 -12.78 -5.89
CA TYR A 894 -2.28 -12.24 -6.95
C TYR A 894 -3.06 -11.39 -7.98
N ASP A 895 -4.33 -11.74 -8.23
CA ASP A 895 -5.34 -10.97 -8.97
C ASP A 895 -5.40 -9.47 -8.61
N GLU A 896 -5.09 -9.08 -7.37
CA GLU A 896 -5.25 -7.71 -6.86
C GLU A 896 -4.00 -6.83 -7.07
N ILE A 897 -2.82 -7.41 -7.34
CA ILE A 897 -1.54 -6.68 -7.39
C ILE A 897 -1.58 -5.43 -8.29
N PRO A 898 -2.13 -5.44 -9.52
CA PRO A 898 -2.22 -4.24 -10.36
C PRO A 898 -2.93 -3.07 -9.66
N ARG A 899 -3.95 -3.37 -8.84
CA ARG A 899 -4.76 -2.40 -8.10
C ARG A 899 -4.08 -1.92 -6.81
N LEU A 900 -3.22 -2.74 -6.22
CA LEU A 900 -2.32 -2.30 -5.14
C LEU A 900 -1.31 -1.27 -5.67
N PHE A 901 -0.76 -1.46 -6.87
CA PHE A 901 0.12 -0.46 -7.50
C PHE A 901 -0.63 0.79 -7.98
N GLU A 902 -1.86 0.66 -8.49
CA GLU A 902 -2.77 1.81 -8.74
C GLU A 902 -2.89 2.67 -7.47
N TRP A 903 -3.21 2.03 -6.33
CA TRP A 903 -3.36 2.67 -5.02
C TRP A 903 -2.06 3.31 -4.52
N MET A 904 -0.93 2.60 -4.55
CA MET A 904 0.37 3.11 -4.11
C MET A 904 0.94 4.23 -5.01
N LYS A 905 0.56 4.30 -6.29
CA LYS A 905 0.98 5.39 -7.21
C LYS A 905 0.16 6.68 -7.08
N THR A 906 -0.96 6.68 -6.36
CA THR A 906 -1.76 7.91 -6.16
C THR A 906 -0.95 9.01 -5.46
N LYS A 907 -1.26 10.28 -5.76
CA LYS A 907 -0.56 11.43 -5.13
C LYS A 907 -0.95 11.63 -3.66
N GLN A 908 -2.02 10.96 -3.22
CA GLN A 908 -2.56 11.03 -1.87
C GLN A 908 -1.90 10.03 -0.92
N HIS A 909 -1.42 8.88 -1.41
CA HIS A 909 -0.64 7.92 -0.62
C HIS A 909 0.84 8.25 -0.63
N GLN A 910 1.14 9.41 -0.05
CA GLN A 910 2.47 9.79 0.39
C GLN A 910 2.39 10.07 1.89
N ARG A 911 3.45 9.74 2.62
CA ARG A 911 3.58 9.94 4.06
C ARG A 911 3.18 11.37 4.41
N ARG A 912 2.09 11.55 5.14
CA ARG A 912 1.49 12.88 5.38
C ARG A 912 2.51 13.81 6.09
N PRO A 913 2.47 15.13 5.88
CA PRO A 913 3.30 16.07 6.65
C PRO A 913 3.11 15.88 8.16
N MET A 914 4.11 16.23 8.97
CA MET A 914 4.01 16.16 10.43
C MET A 914 2.78 16.95 10.92
N PRO A 915 1.86 16.33 11.67
CA PRO A 915 0.64 16.99 12.11
C PRO A 915 0.96 18.06 13.15
N GLN A 916 0.26 19.20 13.05
CA GLN A 916 0.30 20.24 14.08
C GLN A 916 -0.31 19.73 15.39
N GLU A 917 -1.40 18.97 15.32
CA GLU A 917 -2.08 18.38 16.47
C GLU A 917 -2.37 16.89 16.21
N PHE A 918 -2.17 16.06 17.22
CA PHE A 918 -2.51 14.63 17.18
C PHE A 918 -2.94 14.11 18.56
N GLU A 919 -3.77 13.06 18.54
CA GLU A 919 -4.09 12.21 19.69
C GLU A 919 -4.02 10.75 19.24
N VAL A 920 -3.12 9.97 19.87
CA VAL A 920 -2.78 8.58 19.53
C VAL A 920 -2.62 7.74 20.79
N ASN A 921 -2.54 6.41 20.67
CA ASN A 921 -2.40 5.46 21.76
C ASN A 921 -1.10 4.65 21.65
N THR A 922 -0.57 4.24 22.81
CA THR A 922 0.55 3.28 22.96
C THR A 922 0.31 2.30 24.10
N MET A 923 0.84 1.08 23.99
CA MET A 923 0.68 -0.05 24.94
C MET A 923 1.95 -0.89 25.13
N ARG A 924 3.05 -0.54 24.46
CA ARG A 924 4.23 -1.42 24.33
C ARG A 924 5.51 -0.61 24.23
N ARG A 925 6.55 -1.04 24.95
CA ARG A 925 7.91 -0.54 24.80
C ARG A 925 8.40 -0.71 23.36
N GLY A 926 8.81 0.40 22.73
CA GLY A 926 9.11 0.50 21.29
C GLY A 926 8.16 1.49 20.61
N ASP A 927 6.87 1.43 20.92
CA ASP A 927 5.77 2.23 20.36
C ASP A 927 5.73 3.64 20.99
N GLN A 928 6.87 4.33 21.00
CA GLN A 928 7.14 5.51 21.84
C GLN A 928 7.46 6.79 21.04
N PHE A 929 7.55 6.72 19.72
CA PHE A 929 7.88 7.85 18.84
C PHE A 929 6.70 8.23 17.95
N PHE A 930 6.26 9.50 18.01
CA PHE A 930 5.11 10.04 17.29
C PHE A 930 5.44 11.41 16.69
N TRP A 931 5.87 11.41 15.42
CA TRP A 931 6.28 12.57 14.60
C TRP A 931 7.38 13.46 15.19
N TRP A 932 7.06 14.25 16.21
CA TRP A 932 7.95 15.23 16.86
C TRP A 932 8.06 15.02 18.39
N LEU A 933 7.39 14.00 18.93
CA LEU A 933 7.40 13.62 20.35
C LEU A 933 7.88 12.18 20.52
N GLU A 934 8.94 11.98 21.31
CA GLU A 934 9.39 10.69 21.81
C GLU A 934 9.09 10.58 23.31
N LEU A 935 8.56 9.43 23.75
CA LEU A 935 8.29 9.15 25.15
C LEU A 935 9.48 8.46 25.82
N GLY A 936 9.76 8.83 27.08
CA GLY A 936 10.57 8.02 27.98
C GLY A 936 9.89 6.72 28.37
N GLU A 937 10.36 6.09 29.44
CA GLU A 937 9.82 4.82 29.94
C GLU A 937 8.32 4.93 30.24
N LEU A 938 7.53 3.97 29.74
CA LEU A 938 6.07 3.99 29.86
C LEU A 938 5.65 3.72 31.31
N LYS A 939 4.58 4.39 31.73
CA LYS A 939 4.05 4.30 33.09
C LYS A 939 3.55 2.88 33.42
N PRO A 940 3.72 2.40 34.68
CA PRO A 940 3.29 1.06 35.07
C PRO A 940 1.81 0.80 34.73
N GLY A 941 1.55 -0.33 34.05
CA GLY A 941 0.21 -0.69 33.57
C GLY A 941 -0.20 -0.06 32.24
N VAL A 942 0.70 0.65 31.54
CA VAL A 942 0.57 0.98 30.11
C VAL A 942 1.38 0.01 29.24
N ASP A 943 2.63 -0.27 29.60
CA ASP A 943 3.44 -1.30 28.92
C ASP A 943 2.91 -2.70 29.30
N ILE A 944 2.37 -3.41 28.31
CA ILE A 944 1.73 -4.72 28.48
C ILE A 944 2.50 -5.77 27.69
N ASN A 945 2.96 -6.81 28.38
CA ASN A 945 3.69 -7.91 27.74
C ASN A 945 2.74 -8.73 26.83
N PRO A 946 2.95 -8.76 25.51
CA PRO A 946 2.05 -9.41 24.55
C PRO A 946 2.06 -10.94 24.63
N ILE A 947 3.08 -11.54 25.26
CA ILE A 947 3.14 -12.99 25.53
C ILE A 947 2.28 -13.36 26.75
N LEU A 948 2.10 -12.43 27.68
CA LEU A 948 1.33 -12.61 28.92
C LEU A 948 0.00 -11.85 28.89
N TRP A 949 -0.54 -11.60 27.69
CA TRP A 949 -1.72 -10.76 27.44
C TRP A 949 -2.93 -11.18 28.29
N ASP A 950 -3.28 -12.46 28.27
CA ASP A 950 -4.41 -13.02 29.04
C ASP A 950 -4.18 -13.06 30.56
N GLN A 951 -2.95 -12.79 31.01
CA GLN A 951 -2.56 -12.70 32.42
C GLN A 951 -2.49 -11.24 32.91
N ALA A 952 -2.66 -10.25 32.02
CA ALA A 952 -2.66 -8.85 32.37
C ALA A 952 -3.91 -8.52 33.22
N SER A 953 -3.70 -8.06 34.47
CA SER A 953 -4.79 -7.69 35.39
C SER A 953 -5.66 -6.53 34.87
N ARG A 954 -5.15 -5.74 33.93
CA ARG A 954 -5.88 -4.74 33.18
C ARG A 954 -5.21 -4.48 31.83
N ILE A 955 -6.00 -4.54 30.75
CA ILE A 955 -5.58 -4.14 29.40
C ILE A 955 -6.09 -2.71 29.16
N ARG A 956 -5.18 -1.76 28.89
CA ARG A 956 -5.53 -0.35 28.62
C ARG A 956 -4.40 0.36 27.85
N SER A 957 -4.75 1.15 26.83
CA SER A 957 -3.82 2.08 26.18
C SER A 957 -3.51 3.33 27.00
N GLY A 958 -2.26 3.78 26.91
CA GLY A 958 -1.83 5.10 27.31
C GLY A 958 -1.99 6.07 26.15
N THR A 959 -2.74 7.15 26.37
CA THR A 959 -3.01 8.15 25.33
C THR A 959 -1.92 9.21 25.30
N VAL A 960 -1.42 9.51 24.11
CA VAL A 960 -0.43 10.52 23.79
C VAL A 960 -1.12 11.64 23.01
N ALA A 961 -0.97 12.89 23.43
CA ALA A 961 -1.55 14.02 22.71
C ALA A 961 -0.65 15.25 22.76
N GLY A 962 -0.43 15.84 21.57
CA GLY A 962 0.48 16.97 21.36
C GLY A 962 -0.10 17.94 20.34
N SER A 963 0.21 19.23 20.51
CA SER A 963 -0.20 20.31 19.63
C SER A 963 0.91 21.36 19.48
N ILE A 964 1.11 21.88 18.27
CA ILE A 964 1.98 23.02 17.96
C ILE A 964 1.07 24.19 17.57
N GLY A 965 1.03 25.23 18.40
CA GLY A 965 0.26 26.45 18.17
C GLY A 965 1.06 27.57 17.52
N THR A 966 0.34 28.63 17.15
CA THR A 966 0.92 29.88 16.62
C THR A 966 1.97 30.48 17.54
N GLY A 967 3.07 31.00 16.98
CA GLY A 967 4.14 31.65 17.73
C GLY A 967 5.03 30.67 18.48
N ASN A 968 5.53 29.64 17.78
CA ASN A 968 6.45 28.61 18.28
C ASN A 968 6.03 27.92 19.60
N GLN A 969 4.73 27.85 19.88
CA GLN A 969 4.25 27.29 21.14
C GLN A 969 3.93 25.80 21.02
N VAL A 970 4.83 24.93 21.47
CA VAL A 970 4.60 23.49 21.56
C VAL A 970 3.90 23.16 22.88
N ARG A 971 2.86 22.32 22.85
CA ARG A 971 2.13 21.84 24.03
C ARG A 971 1.99 20.32 23.97
N VAL A 972 2.42 19.63 25.01
CA VAL A 972 2.10 18.21 25.24
C VAL A 972 1.03 18.14 26.32
N SER A 973 -0.13 17.59 25.99
CA SER A 973 -1.33 17.61 26.84
C SER A 973 -1.63 16.26 27.50
N LYS A 974 -1.20 15.15 26.89
CA LYS A 974 -1.25 13.80 27.46
C LYS A 974 0.05 13.07 27.10
N ALA A 975 0.70 12.47 28.09
CA ALA A 975 1.84 11.58 27.89
C ALA A 975 1.76 10.42 28.91
N PRO A 976 1.84 9.14 28.48
CA PRO A 976 1.87 7.98 29.37
C PRO A 976 3.29 7.62 29.83
N SER A 977 4.19 8.61 29.88
CA SER A 977 5.51 8.56 30.52
C SER A 977 5.61 9.73 31.51
N ASP A 978 6.65 9.78 32.32
CA ASP A 978 7.04 11.00 33.02
C ASP A 978 7.91 11.85 32.08
N ARG A 979 9.06 11.32 31.69
CA ARG A 979 10.01 11.98 30.79
C ARG A 979 9.53 11.98 29.34
N ILE A 980 9.78 13.07 28.63
CA ILE A 980 9.53 13.18 27.18
C ILE A 980 10.72 13.83 26.47
N ARG A 981 10.76 13.68 25.15
CA ARG A 981 11.69 14.36 24.25
C ARG A 981 10.92 14.93 23.07
N LEU A 982 11.30 16.13 22.63
CA LEU A 982 10.79 16.76 21.42
C LEU A 982 11.89 16.82 20.37
N GLY A 983 11.56 16.46 19.13
CA GLY A 983 12.39 16.69 17.94
C GLY A 983 11.73 17.76 17.07
N LEU A 984 12.39 18.91 16.92
CA LEU A 984 11.84 20.09 16.23
C LEU A 984 12.67 20.45 15.01
N ARG A 985 12.00 21.01 13.99
CA ARG A 985 12.59 21.49 12.73
C ARG A 985 11.75 22.64 12.17
N PRO A 986 12.25 23.43 11.20
CA PRO A 986 11.45 24.43 10.52
C PRO A 986 10.18 23.82 9.92
N MET A 987 9.04 24.44 10.24
CA MET A 987 7.73 24.09 9.69
C MET A 987 7.08 25.38 9.19
N LYS A 988 6.95 25.54 7.87
CA LYS A 988 6.59 26.81 7.21
C LYS A 988 5.30 27.41 7.78
N GLY A 989 5.43 28.54 8.49
CA GLY A 989 4.31 29.26 9.12
C GLY A 989 3.81 28.66 10.45
N ILE A 990 4.58 27.75 11.06
CA ILE A 990 4.20 26.99 12.26
C ILE A 990 5.35 27.02 13.30
N ILE A 991 6.56 26.64 12.88
CA ILE A 991 7.80 26.75 13.66
C ILE A 991 8.83 27.53 12.85
N ASP A 992 9.27 28.65 13.41
CA ASP A 992 10.37 29.48 12.92
C ASP A 992 11.58 29.33 13.85
N MET A 993 12.64 28.64 13.41
CA MET A 993 13.82 28.37 14.24
C MET A 993 14.64 29.62 14.59
N SER A 994 14.32 30.80 14.02
CA SER A 994 14.95 32.08 14.39
C SER A 994 14.29 32.77 15.59
N GLN A 995 13.19 32.22 16.11
CA GLN A 995 12.43 32.75 17.24
C GLN A 995 12.37 31.74 18.41
N GLN A 996 12.33 32.25 19.64
CA GLN A 996 12.28 31.42 20.84
C GLN A 996 11.09 30.44 20.85
N ILE A 997 11.36 29.18 21.21
CA ILE A 997 10.38 28.10 21.25
C ILE A 997 9.85 27.94 22.67
N VAL A 998 8.52 28.02 22.84
CA VAL A 998 7.85 27.96 24.13
C VAL A 998 7.20 26.59 24.31
N VAL A 999 7.83 25.73 25.11
CA VAL A 999 7.32 24.37 25.36
C VAL A 999 6.51 24.32 26.66
N ARG A 1000 5.26 23.88 26.56
CA ARG A 1000 4.34 23.65 27.68
C ARG A 1000 4.13 22.16 27.92
N TYR A 1001 4.77 21.65 28.97
CA TYR A 1001 4.55 20.33 29.56
C TYR A 1001 4.51 20.50 31.08
N GLY A 1002 3.64 19.78 31.79
CA GLY A 1002 3.41 20.01 33.22
C GLY A 1002 2.86 21.42 33.53
N THR A 1003 3.29 22.00 34.66
CA THR A 1003 2.70 23.21 35.25
C THR A 1003 3.38 24.54 34.86
N ARG A 1004 4.59 24.51 34.28
CA ARG A 1004 5.36 25.71 33.92
C ARG A 1004 5.84 25.62 32.46
N PRO A 1005 5.81 26.71 31.67
CA PRO A 1005 6.46 26.74 30.37
C PRO A 1005 7.98 26.68 30.53
N SER A 1006 8.65 26.11 29.53
CA SER A 1006 10.09 26.23 29.33
C SER A 1006 10.37 26.91 27.99
N TYR A 1007 11.52 27.56 27.89
CA TYR A 1007 11.89 28.44 26.77
C TYR A 1007 13.21 27.96 26.20
N HIS A 1008 13.28 27.78 24.88
CA HIS A 1008 14.40 27.15 24.20
C HIS A 1008 14.71 27.89 22.91
N ASP A 1009 15.99 28.21 22.68
CA ASP A 1009 16.46 28.92 21.49
C ASP A 1009 17.37 27.97 20.67
N PHE A 1010 17.30 28.04 19.34
CA PHE A 1010 18.13 27.21 18.47
C PHE A 1010 19.53 27.80 18.31
N ASP A 1011 20.55 26.98 18.50
CA ASP A 1011 21.97 27.36 18.48
C ASP A 1011 22.64 27.25 17.10
N GLY A 1012 21.92 26.73 16.10
CA GLY A 1012 22.44 26.47 14.76
C GLY A 1012 23.24 25.17 14.63
N ASP A 1013 23.32 24.32 15.66
CA ASP A 1013 24.22 23.17 15.65
C ASP A 1013 23.73 22.00 14.79
N LEU A 1014 24.61 21.49 13.92
CA LEU A 1014 24.29 20.39 13.00
C LEU A 1014 24.20 19.01 13.68
N LYS A 1015 24.66 18.87 14.92
CA LYS A 1015 24.80 17.57 15.60
C LYS A 1015 23.48 16.81 15.71
N THR A 1016 22.40 17.49 16.10
CA THR A 1016 21.07 16.87 16.20
C THR A 1016 20.60 16.41 14.82
N MET A 1017 20.72 17.26 13.80
CA MET A 1017 20.27 16.95 12.43
C MET A 1017 20.99 15.73 11.84
N LEU A 1018 22.31 15.69 11.99
CA LEU A 1018 23.13 14.61 11.44
C LEU A 1018 22.99 13.30 12.23
N GLU A 1019 22.91 13.34 13.56
CA GLU A 1019 22.71 12.14 14.38
C GLU A 1019 21.28 11.57 14.24
N ASP A 1020 20.26 12.42 14.09
CA ASP A 1020 18.88 12.01 13.83
C ASP A 1020 18.75 11.37 12.43
N ALA A 1021 19.25 12.03 11.39
CA ALA A 1021 19.31 11.47 10.03
C ALA A 1021 20.08 10.13 10.00
N ARG A 1022 21.18 10.01 10.76
CA ARG A 1022 21.94 8.76 10.89
C ARG A 1022 21.13 7.66 11.58
N ARG A 1023 20.43 7.97 12.68
CA ARG A 1023 19.64 7.01 13.48
C ARG A 1023 18.37 6.55 12.77
N ARG A 1024 17.53 7.49 12.33
CA ARG A 1024 16.23 7.18 11.68
C ARG A 1024 16.37 6.79 10.21
N ALA A 1025 17.52 7.06 9.58
CA ALA A 1025 17.76 6.98 8.12
C ALA A 1025 16.85 7.91 7.26
N ASP A 1026 16.02 8.73 7.90
CA ASP A 1026 15.04 9.62 7.29
C ASP A 1026 15.66 10.96 6.93
N ARG A 1027 16.26 11.03 5.73
CA ARG A 1027 17.02 12.18 5.25
C ARG A 1027 16.14 13.38 4.84
N LYS A 1028 14.82 13.21 4.74
CA LYS A 1028 13.88 14.27 4.34
C LYS A 1028 13.30 15.08 5.50
N ARG A 1029 13.32 14.52 6.71
CA ARG A 1029 12.59 15.08 7.86
C ARG A 1029 13.44 15.12 9.13
N ALA A 1030 14.75 15.35 8.99
CA ALA A 1030 15.68 15.42 10.11
C ALA A 1030 15.30 16.53 11.11
N PHE A 1031 15.52 16.30 12.41
CA PHE A 1031 15.29 17.31 13.44
C PHE A 1031 16.49 18.23 13.59
N TRP A 1032 16.25 19.53 13.65
CA TRP A 1032 17.29 20.53 13.84
C TRP A 1032 17.62 20.70 15.33
N MET A 1033 16.60 20.60 16.19
CA MET A 1033 16.72 20.77 17.64
C MET A 1033 16.08 19.60 18.38
N GLN A 1034 16.66 19.21 19.52
CA GLN A 1034 16.12 18.19 20.41
C GLN A 1034 16.00 18.78 21.82
N ILE A 1035 14.84 18.58 22.47
CA ILE A 1035 14.55 19.09 23.81
C ILE A 1035 14.10 17.93 24.69
N ASP A 1036 14.92 17.53 25.67
CA ASP A 1036 14.58 16.51 26.67
C ASP A 1036 13.94 17.18 27.90
N LEU A 1037 12.81 16.64 28.39
CA LEU A 1037 12.05 17.18 29.52
C LEU A 1037 11.75 16.10 30.58
N PRO A 1038 11.66 16.48 31.87
CA PRO A 1038 11.45 15.57 32.99
C PRO A 1038 9.99 15.10 33.13
#